data_AF-A0A7W7Q004-F1
#
_entry.id   AF-A0A7W7Q004-F1
#
_cell.length_a   1.000
_cell.length_b   1.000
_cell.length_c   1.000
_cell.angle_alpha   90.00
_cell.angle_beta   90.00
_cell.angle_gamma   90.00
#
_symmetry.space_group_name_H-M   'P 1'
#
loop_
_entity.id
_entity.type
_entity.pdbx_description
1 polymer ?
#
loop_
_entity_poly.entity_id
_entity_poly.type
_entity_poly.pdbx_seq_one_letter_code
_entity_poly.pdbx_strand_id
1 'polypeptide(L)'
;MASADPDPFPLGVASGDPAHDSVVLWTHVPGPATVRWEVAHDESFHRVVRRGEVASNRSAVHVTVDRLAPDRWYYYRFSTGGVTSRVGRTRTLPAPGADTRHLRFAFASCQAWAGGPYPAYRDMARQDLDFVVHLGDYIYETADGSLAEFRRLHALYKSSADLRDAHARFPFFTTWDDHEVLNNWAADHKPSPDGRPFAERRANAFQAYYEHLPMRTAPVGGDWPIFRRFRWGRLAEFSVLDTRQYRDAQACGDGMTSPPCDDVFDPARTMTGPEQETWLLEGLRRSRTRWNVLAQQTILARFDYDLGPGRSYNLDQWDGYPAARQRILDAIVRYRPRNPVVLAGDWHSHWVNDILANFDDPGSPVIASEFAGTSISSGIGWDAAVRQGLPANPHVKLYNGSYRGYVVCDLTRDRWQSTLRVVVGQDVRTLAVFEVRDGVAGARQVAGGDGISGRVSTTDGPLASAEVVVGDTRVWTDPTGAYLAFVPPGTYTLDVHATGYESVRRQVTAGEQQDVVLSRVAAPYAGTGRRVPGPYAEAGAADVVLGNELIAMAVANGFEDPQLPGATRGKPVDLAAVGRLDQLDWLHLPYVSPTRPTGTEAWQRGLVVASAVDVDGTSVAVRAAGNGLDVVTTYTVAAGEPWITATSVFTNNGATGTWWLGDAIDYDGPGQRSGVAGHGTIATPYGSPAAYLPTGRWIGTTGSDAQTYGLVYEHTGFTAYGNGNWIQSQHEVTIPTGGDWTLTRRIAALPTTTADPWTPLAALEPRTTG
;
A
#
# COMPACT_ATOMS: atom_id res chain seq x y z
N MET A 1 -17.33 -8.94 29.50
CA MET A 1 -17.56 -10.02 28.52
C MET A 1 -18.93 -9.77 27.93
N ALA A 2 -19.04 -9.49 26.63
CA ALA A 2 -20.33 -9.24 25.99
C ALA A 2 -21.22 -10.50 26.12
N SER A 3 -22.48 -10.33 26.49
CA SER A 3 -23.41 -11.45 26.69
C SER A 3 -23.57 -12.24 25.39
N ALA A 4 -23.52 -13.58 25.50
CA ALA A 4 -23.96 -14.44 24.41
C ALA A 4 -25.41 -14.10 24.03
N ASP A 5 -25.73 -14.24 22.75
CA ASP A 5 -27.11 -14.11 22.31
C ASP A 5 -27.99 -15.22 22.88
N PRO A 6 -29.29 -14.96 23.08
CA PRO A 6 -30.18 -15.96 23.65
C PRO A 6 -30.24 -17.19 22.74
N ASP A 7 -30.03 -18.37 23.32
CA ASP A 7 -30.32 -19.63 22.62
C ASP A 7 -31.80 -19.67 22.23
N PRO A 8 -32.17 -20.06 21.00
CA PRO A 8 -31.34 -20.76 20.00
C PRO A 8 -30.77 -19.83 18.90
N PHE A 9 -30.39 -18.59 19.18
CA PHE A 9 -29.91 -17.63 18.16
C PHE A 9 -28.43 -17.24 18.34
N PRO A 10 -27.48 -18.19 18.37
CA PRO A 10 -26.09 -17.93 18.80
C PRO A 10 -25.30 -16.99 17.85
N LEU A 11 -25.75 -16.85 16.61
CA LEU A 11 -25.12 -15.98 15.59
C LEU A 11 -25.82 -14.63 15.42
N GLY A 12 -26.74 -14.31 16.33
CA GLY A 12 -27.51 -13.08 16.31
C GLY A 12 -28.50 -12.99 15.14
N VAL A 13 -28.85 -11.76 14.78
CA VAL A 13 -29.78 -11.45 13.71
C VAL A 13 -29.14 -10.46 12.74
N ALA A 14 -29.57 -10.47 11.49
CA ALA A 14 -29.10 -9.52 10.48
C ALA A 14 -30.25 -9.12 9.54
N SER A 15 -30.08 -8.00 8.85
CA SER A 15 -30.94 -7.60 7.74
C SER A 15 -30.09 -7.13 6.58
N GLY A 16 -30.62 -7.22 5.36
CA GLY A 16 -29.84 -6.92 4.17
C GLY A 16 -30.66 -6.84 2.91
N ASP A 17 -29.97 -6.46 1.84
CA ASP A 17 -30.54 -6.21 0.51
C ASP A 17 -31.88 -5.46 0.55
N PRO A 18 -32.02 -4.34 1.30
CA PRO A 18 -33.27 -3.61 1.33
C PRO A 18 -33.64 -3.10 -0.06
N ALA A 19 -34.93 -3.16 -0.37
CA ALA A 19 -35.57 -2.45 -1.46
C ALA A 19 -36.47 -1.35 -0.89
N HIS A 20 -37.16 -0.63 -1.76
CA HIS A 20 -38.07 0.44 -1.32
C HIS A 20 -39.33 -0.08 -0.62
N ASP A 21 -39.68 -1.35 -0.81
CA ASP A 21 -40.90 -1.97 -0.28
C ASP A 21 -40.61 -3.31 0.41
N SER A 22 -39.34 -3.71 0.53
CA SER A 22 -38.98 -4.98 1.14
C SER A 22 -37.60 -4.96 1.78
N VAL A 23 -37.34 -5.95 2.63
CA VAL A 23 -36.01 -6.19 3.21
C VAL A 23 -35.83 -7.67 3.49
N VAL A 24 -34.60 -8.17 3.42
CA VAL A 24 -34.25 -9.52 3.86
C VAL A 24 -33.96 -9.49 5.36
N LEU A 25 -34.60 -10.37 6.12
CA LEU A 25 -34.28 -10.64 7.50
C LEU A 25 -33.61 -12.01 7.60
N TRP A 26 -32.59 -12.10 8.45
CA TRP A 26 -31.78 -13.29 8.62
C TRP A 26 -31.55 -13.64 10.09
N THR A 27 -31.53 -14.94 10.38
CA THR A 27 -31.00 -15.51 11.63
C THR A 27 -30.53 -16.95 11.38
N HIS A 28 -29.81 -17.53 12.35
CA HIS A 28 -29.40 -18.94 12.34
C HIS A 28 -29.87 -19.64 13.61
N VAL A 29 -30.29 -20.92 13.50
CA VAL A 29 -30.75 -21.78 14.60
C VAL A 29 -30.06 -23.17 14.57
N PRO A 30 -29.80 -23.85 15.70
CA PRO A 30 -28.95 -25.06 15.76
C PRO A 30 -29.49 -26.31 15.04
N GLY A 31 -30.69 -26.24 14.44
CA GLY A 31 -31.28 -27.35 13.70
C GLY A 31 -32.64 -26.98 13.10
N PRO A 32 -33.32 -27.95 12.45
CA PRO A 32 -34.63 -27.74 11.86
C PRO A 32 -35.64 -27.19 12.88
N ALA A 33 -36.18 -26.00 12.62
CA ALA A 33 -37.18 -25.36 13.45
C ALA A 33 -38.15 -24.53 12.60
N THR A 34 -39.40 -24.44 13.05
CA THR A 34 -40.31 -23.38 12.60
C THR A 34 -39.99 -22.11 13.38
N VAL A 35 -39.65 -21.05 12.67
CA VAL A 35 -39.23 -19.77 13.25
C VAL A 35 -40.28 -18.72 12.90
N ARG A 36 -40.88 -18.13 13.93
CA ARG A 36 -41.75 -16.97 13.78
C ARG A 36 -40.91 -15.73 13.60
N TRP A 37 -41.36 -14.81 12.79
CA TRP A 37 -40.72 -13.51 12.60
C TRP A 37 -41.76 -12.40 12.68
N GLU A 38 -41.35 -11.25 13.20
CA GLU A 38 -42.18 -10.05 13.31
C GLU A 38 -41.39 -8.83 12.85
N VAL A 39 -42.08 -7.88 12.22
CA VAL A 39 -41.58 -6.55 11.89
C VAL A 39 -42.53 -5.51 12.48
N ALA A 40 -42.01 -4.51 13.16
CA ALA A 40 -42.76 -3.50 13.88
C ALA A 40 -42.23 -2.07 13.64
N HIS A 41 -43.07 -1.08 13.92
CA HIS A 41 -42.67 0.34 13.88
C HIS A 41 -41.90 0.79 15.13
N ASP A 42 -41.95 0.01 16.21
CA ASP A 42 -41.35 0.32 17.50
C ASP A 42 -40.61 -0.89 18.07
N GLU A 43 -39.58 -0.60 18.86
CA GLU A 43 -38.67 -1.60 19.44
C GLU A 43 -39.36 -2.54 20.44
N SER A 44 -40.45 -2.08 21.06
CA SER A 44 -41.29 -2.86 21.99
C SER A 44 -42.29 -3.81 21.29
N PHE A 45 -42.39 -3.76 19.96
CA PHE A 45 -43.33 -4.57 19.16
C PHE A 45 -44.81 -4.36 19.52
N HIS A 46 -45.21 -3.14 19.95
CA HIS A 46 -46.62 -2.79 20.15
C HIS A 46 -47.34 -2.54 18.82
N ARG A 47 -46.62 -2.15 17.76
CA ARG A 47 -47.15 -1.85 16.42
C ARG A 47 -46.52 -2.74 15.36
N VAL A 48 -46.85 -4.03 15.41
CA VAL A 48 -46.44 -5.04 14.41
C VAL A 48 -47.12 -4.76 13.06
N VAL A 49 -46.33 -4.65 11.99
CA VAL A 49 -46.78 -4.37 10.62
C VAL A 49 -46.79 -5.60 9.70
N ARG A 50 -45.91 -6.56 9.99
CA ARG A 50 -45.78 -7.83 9.28
C ARG A 50 -45.36 -8.90 10.27
N ARG A 51 -45.81 -10.12 10.05
CA ARG A 51 -45.37 -11.31 10.78
C ARG A 51 -45.63 -12.55 9.95
N GLY A 52 -44.94 -13.62 10.26
CA GLY A 52 -45.15 -14.92 9.64
C GLY A 52 -44.33 -16.00 10.31
N GLU A 53 -44.33 -17.17 9.69
CA GLU A 53 -43.51 -18.31 10.10
C GLU A 53 -42.74 -18.81 8.89
N VAL A 54 -41.54 -19.33 9.11
CA VAL A 54 -40.71 -19.95 8.08
C VAL A 54 -39.97 -21.13 8.69
N ALA A 55 -39.84 -22.22 7.94
CA ALA A 55 -38.98 -23.32 8.36
C ALA A 55 -37.52 -22.95 8.10
N SER A 56 -36.64 -23.19 9.07
CA SER A 56 -35.20 -23.07 8.85
C SER A 56 -34.76 -24.04 7.76
N ASN A 57 -33.95 -23.58 6.81
CA ASN A 57 -33.31 -24.43 5.82
C ASN A 57 -31.83 -24.55 6.16
N ARG A 58 -31.36 -25.78 6.45
CA ARG A 58 -29.97 -26.04 6.86
C ARG A 58 -29.51 -25.07 7.96
N SER A 59 -30.34 -24.92 9.00
CA SER A 59 -30.11 -24.01 10.13
C SER A 59 -30.19 -22.51 9.84
N ALA A 60 -30.21 -22.09 8.57
CA ALA A 60 -30.42 -20.70 8.19
C ALA A 60 -31.90 -20.34 8.07
N VAL A 61 -32.24 -19.10 8.40
CA VAL A 61 -33.57 -18.52 8.23
C VAL A 61 -33.42 -17.25 7.39
N HIS A 62 -34.06 -17.24 6.22
CA HIS A 62 -34.13 -16.08 5.34
C HIS A 62 -35.59 -15.71 5.10
N VAL A 63 -35.93 -14.44 5.31
CA VAL A 63 -37.29 -13.94 5.07
C VAL A 63 -37.19 -12.66 4.26
N THR A 64 -37.71 -12.67 3.03
CA THR A 64 -37.97 -11.43 2.29
C THR A 64 -39.32 -10.89 2.74
N VAL A 65 -39.30 -9.86 3.60
CA VAL A 65 -40.51 -9.20 4.07
C VAL A 65 -40.90 -8.13 3.07
N ASP A 66 -42.04 -8.28 2.42
CA ASP A 66 -42.53 -7.38 1.37
C ASP A 66 -43.63 -6.41 1.84
N ARG A 67 -44.02 -5.53 0.91
CA ARG A 67 -45.10 -4.54 1.04
C ARG A 67 -44.88 -3.60 2.25
N LEU A 68 -43.64 -3.31 2.58
CA LEU A 68 -43.27 -2.30 3.57
C LEU A 68 -43.37 -0.89 2.98
N ALA A 69 -43.49 0.12 3.82
CA ALA A 69 -43.47 1.50 3.36
C ALA A 69 -42.03 1.91 3.01
N PRO A 70 -41.81 2.72 1.96
CA PRO A 70 -40.48 3.21 1.61
C PRO A 70 -39.95 4.21 2.64
N ASP A 71 -38.63 4.34 2.65
CA ASP A 71 -37.88 5.28 3.48
C ASP A 71 -38.27 5.22 4.97
N ARG A 72 -38.28 4.00 5.52
CA ARG A 72 -38.83 3.77 6.86
C ARG A 72 -37.95 2.85 7.68
N TRP A 73 -37.68 3.28 8.92
CA TRP A 73 -37.10 2.43 9.95
C TRP A 73 -38.13 1.46 10.51
N TYR A 74 -37.69 0.23 10.71
CA TYR A 74 -38.43 -0.86 11.32
C TYR A 74 -37.56 -1.59 12.34
N TYR A 75 -38.23 -2.29 13.26
CA TYR A 75 -37.62 -3.24 14.18
C TYR A 75 -38.09 -4.65 13.81
N TYR A 76 -37.23 -5.65 14.00
CA TYR A 76 -37.56 -7.04 13.71
C TYR A 76 -37.01 -8.00 14.76
N ARG A 77 -37.67 -9.13 14.93
CA ARG A 77 -37.25 -10.20 15.84
C ARG A 77 -37.72 -11.55 15.36
N PHE A 78 -37.05 -12.59 15.82
CA PHE A 78 -37.41 -13.99 15.59
C PHE A 78 -37.82 -14.65 16.89
N SER A 79 -38.67 -15.68 16.82
CA SER A 79 -38.96 -16.54 17.97
C SER A 79 -39.16 -17.99 17.56
N THR A 80 -38.61 -18.90 18.37
CA THR A 80 -38.83 -20.34 18.25
C THR A 80 -38.57 -21.00 19.61
N GLY A 81 -39.23 -22.13 19.89
CA GLY A 81 -39.08 -22.83 21.18
C GLY A 81 -39.42 -21.98 22.42
N GLY A 82 -40.26 -20.94 22.28
CA GLY A 82 -40.59 -20.02 23.38
C GLY A 82 -39.54 -18.94 23.67
N VAL A 83 -38.42 -18.92 22.95
CA VAL A 83 -37.37 -17.89 23.09
C VAL A 83 -37.45 -16.90 21.94
N THR A 84 -37.16 -15.63 22.23
CA THR A 84 -37.11 -14.53 21.26
C THR A 84 -35.65 -14.09 21.07
N SER A 85 -35.26 -13.83 19.83
CA SER A 85 -33.93 -13.31 19.49
C SER A 85 -33.70 -11.92 20.09
N ARG A 86 -32.46 -11.42 20.03
CA ARG A 86 -32.23 -9.97 20.11
C ARG A 86 -33.10 -9.23 19.09
N VAL A 87 -33.45 -7.98 19.40
CA VAL A 87 -34.16 -7.12 18.46
C VAL A 87 -33.14 -6.56 17.46
N GLY A 88 -33.46 -6.68 16.17
CA GLY A 88 -32.75 -5.98 15.11
C GLY A 88 -33.51 -4.73 14.66
N ARG A 89 -32.79 -3.81 14.02
CA ARG A 89 -33.31 -2.59 13.38
C ARG A 89 -32.90 -2.61 11.90
N THR A 90 -33.81 -2.17 11.03
CA THR A 90 -33.59 -2.16 9.58
C THR A 90 -34.31 -0.99 8.92
N ARG A 91 -33.95 -0.68 7.67
CA ARG A 91 -34.53 0.42 6.90
C ARG A 91 -34.84 0.00 5.47
N THR A 92 -36.04 0.33 4.99
CA THR A 92 -36.37 0.25 3.56
C THR A 92 -35.76 1.42 2.80
N LEU A 93 -35.37 1.19 1.55
CA LEU A 93 -34.87 2.26 0.71
C LEU A 93 -35.96 3.31 0.42
N PRO A 94 -35.59 4.55 0.08
CA PRO A 94 -36.51 5.47 -0.57
C PRO A 94 -36.99 4.91 -1.91
N ALA A 95 -38.22 5.23 -2.30
CA ALA A 95 -38.71 4.90 -3.63
C ALA A 95 -37.77 5.49 -4.71
N PRO A 96 -37.51 4.82 -5.85
CA PRO A 96 -36.50 5.25 -6.82
C PRO A 96 -36.64 6.70 -7.35
N GLY A 97 -37.86 7.25 -7.36
CA GLY A 97 -38.13 8.64 -7.78
C GLY A 97 -38.16 9.66 -6.64
N ALA A 98 -38.00 9.21 -5.38
CA ALA A 98 -38.12 10.05 -4.20
C ALA A 98 -37.03 11.13 -4.16
N ASP A 99 -37.41 12.30 -3.66
CA ASP A 99 -36.51 13.43 -3.53
C ASP A 99 -35.81 13.45 -2.18
N THR A 100 -34.83 12.56 -2.01
CA THR A 100 -34.04 12.45 -0.78
C THR A 100 -32.97 13.53 -0.70
N ARG A 101 -32.85 14.14 0.49
CA ARG A 101 -31.90 15.24 0.74
C ARG A 101 -30.58 14.78 1.33
N HIS A 102 -30.56 13.61 1.94
CA HIS A 102 -29.43 13.11 2.72
C HIS A 102 -29.36 11.58 2.64
N LEU A 103 -28.14 11.06 2.67
CA LEU A 103 -27.80 9.66 2.82
C LEU A 103 -26.54 9.58 3.66
N ARG A 104 -26.52 8.71 4.68
CA ARG A 104 -25.32 8.42 5.44
C ARG A 104 -25.11 6.91 5.53
N PHE A 105 -23.98 6.40 5.08
CA PHE A 105 -23.68 4.96 5.11
C PHE A 105 -22.23 4.72 5.52
N ALA A 106 -21.89 3.48 5.86
CA ALA A 106 -20.50 3.07 6.04
C ALA A 106 -20.12 1.97 5.07
N PHE A 107 -18.82 1.83 4.78
CA PHE A 107 -18.31 0.65 4.10
C PHE A 107 -17.08 0.07 4.81
N ALA A 108 -16.92 -1.25 4.67
CA ALA A 108 -15.89 -2.04 5.33
C ALA A 108 -15.51 -3.28 4.49
N SER A 109 -14.35 -3.86 4.76
CA SER A 109 -13.86 -5.11 4.19
C SER A 109 -12.81 -5.75 5.12
N CYS A 110 -12.35 -6.94 4.75
CA CYS A 110 -11.11 -7.55 5.27
C CYS A 110 -11.08 -7.62 6.80
N GLN A 111 -11.83 -8.57 7.34
CA GLN A 111 -12.04 -8.74 8.78
C GLN A 111 -11.38 -10.01 9.32
N ALA A 112 -10.14 -10.33 8.92
CA ALA A 112 -9.47 -11.56 9.34
C ALA A 112 -9.56 -11.79 10.85
N TRP A 113 -10.06 -12.97 11.25
CA TRP A 113 -10.24 -13.33 12.66
C TRP A 113 -8.92 -13.32 13.44
N ALA A 114 -7.82 -13.70 12.77
CA ALA A 114 -6.48 -13.67 13.34
C ALA A 114 -6.00 -12.24 13.72
N GLY A 115 -6.61 -11.21 13.12
CA GLY A 115 -6.33 -9.80 13.43
C GLY A 115 -6.90 -9.32 14.77
N GLY A 116 -7.69 -10.15 15.47
CA GLY A 116 -8.18 -9.87 16.82
C GLY A 116 -9.59 -9.25 16.86
N PRO A 117 -9.96 -8.60 17.99
CA PRO A 117 -11.30 -8.04 18.20
C PRO A 117 -11.69 -6.99 17.15
N TYR A 118 -13.00 -6.70 17.04
CA TYR A 118 -13.52 -5.75 16.03
C TYR A 118 -14.08 -4.44 16.64
N PRO A 119 -13.24 -3.61 17.31
CA PRO A 119 -13.67 -2.33 17.85
C PRO A 119 -14.18 -1.36 16.75
N ALA A 120 -13.77 -1.56 15.49
CA ALA A 120 -14.34 -0.85 14.34
C ALA A 120 -15.86 -1.07 14.22
N TYR A 121 -16.35 -2.31 14.34
CA TYR A 121 -17.78 -2.59 14.32
C TYR A 121 -18.50 -2.06 15.56
N ARG A 122 -17.84 -2.07 16.73
CA ARG A 122 -18.38 -1.45 17.96
C ARG A 122 -18.63 0.05 17.78
N ASP A 123 -17.70 0.76 17.16
CA ASP A 123 -17.87 2.17 16.82
C ASP A 123 -18.93 2.36 15.73
N MET A 124 -18.91 1.53 14.69
CA MET A 124 -19.89 1.56 13.59
C MET A 124 -21.33 1.40 14.11
N ALA A 125 -21.57 0.47 15.04
CA ALA A 125 -22.89 0.25 15.66
C ALA A 125 -23.42 1.47 16.43
N ARG A 126 -22.55 2.41 16.82
CA ARG A 126 -22.91 3.67 17.49
C ARG A 126 -23.09 4.84 16.53
N GLN A 127 -22.76 4.67 15.26
CA GLN A 127 -22.99 5.69 14.23
C GLN A 127 -24.48 5.81 13.89
N ASP A 128 -24.86 6.93 13.27
CA ASP A 128 -26.17 7.09 12.65
C ASP A 128 -26.02 6.81 11.14
N LEU A 129 -26.29 5.56 10.74
CA LEU A 129 -26.14 5.08 9.36
C LEU A 129 -27.49 4.57 8.84
N ASP A 130 -27.72 4.75 7.54
CA ASP A 130 -28.85 4.21 6.79
C ASP A 130 -28.64 2.75 6.39
N PHE A 131 -27.41 2.39 6.03
CA PHE A 131 -26.97 1.03 5.70
C PHE A 131 -25.44 0.89 5.79
N VAL A 132 -24.95 -0.35 5.69
CA VAL A 132 -23.52 -0.68 5.58
C VAL A 132 -23.28 -1.43 4.26
N VAL A 133 -22.16 -1.15 3.60
CA VAL A 133 -21.67 -1.91 2.45
C VAL A 133 -20.45 -2.73 2.87
N HIS A 134 -20.49 -4.06 2.72
CA HIS A 134 -19.32 -4.91 2.92
C HIS A 134 -18.73 -5.30 1.57
N LEU A 135 -17.47 -4.93 1.32
CA LEU A 135 -16.85 -5.02 -0.01
C LEU A 135 -16.12 -6.34 -0.29
N GLY A 136 -15.99 -7.20 0.73
CA GLY A 136 -15.41 -8.54 0.58
C GLY A 136 -14.50 -8.91 1.75
N ASP A 137 -13.98 -10.13 1.74
CA ASP A 137 -13.17 -10.71 2.81
C ASP A 137 -13.88 -10.69 4.18
N TYR A 138 -15.15 -11.04 4.16
CA TYR A 138 -15.98 -11.25 5.34
C TYR A 138 -15.47 -12.43 6.17
N ILE A 139 -14.93 -13.46 5.52
CA ILE A 139 -14.17 -14.53 6.15
C ILE A 139 -12.82 -14.68 5.46
N TYR A 140 -11.91 -15.41 6.11
CA TYR A 140 -10.67 -15.94 5.52
C TYR A 140 -10.71 -17.46 5.59
N GLU A 141 -10.41 -18.10 4.47
CA GLU A 141 -10.50 -19.53 4.25
C GLU A 141 -9.36 -20.32 4.92
N THR A 142 -9.51 -21.64 4.95
CA THR A 142 -8.41 -22.57 5.24
C THR A 142 -8.13 -23.44 4.01
N ALA A 143 -7.16 -24.35 4.14
CA ALA A 143 -6.90 -25.33 3.08
C ALA A 143 -8.14 -26.21 2.78
N ASP A 144 -8.97 -26.51 3.80
CA ASP A 144 -10.20 -27.30 3.66
C ASP A 144 -11.34 -26.46 3.04
N GLY A 145 -11.64 -26.74 1.77
CA GLY A 145 -12.75 -26.14 1.02
C GLY A 145 -14.11 -26.82 1.21
N SER A 146 -14.33 -27.53 2.32
CA SER A 146 -15.59 -28.21 2.58
C SER A 146 -16.69 -27.25 3.01
N LEU A 147 -17.94 -27.59 2.70
CA LEU A 147 -19.09 -26.83 3.19
C LEU A 147 -19.11 -26.77 4.73
N ALA A 148 -18.70 -27.85 5.40
CA ALA A 148 -18.60 -27.88 6.86
C ALA A 148 -17.59 -26.85 7.38
N GLU A 149 -16.44 -26.73 6.72
CA GLU A 149 -15.42 -25.76 7.11
C GLU A 149 -15.86 -24.32 6.84
N PHE A 150 -16.43 -24.02 5.67
CA PHE A 150 -16.94 -22.68 5.40
C PHE A 150 -18.05 -22.27 6.38
N ARG A 151 -18.94 -23.19 6.78
CA ARG A 151 -19.93 -22.93 7.84
C ARG A 151 -19.28 -22.65 9.18
N ARG A 152 -18.25 -23.43 9.56
CA ARG A 152 -17.48 -23.22 10.80
C ARG A 152 -16.82 -21.84 10.80
N LEU A 153 -16.20 -21.43 9.69
CA LEU A 153 -15.58 -20.11 9.55
C LEU A 153 -16.60 -18.98 9.68
N HIS A 154 -17.74 -19.05 9.00
CA HIS A 154 -18.77 -18.02 9.15
C HIS A 154 -19.31 -17.94 10.59
N ALA A 155 -19.51 -19.08 11.25
CA ALA A 155 -19.91 -19.13 12.66
C ALA A 155 -18.84 -18.56 13.60
N LEU A 156 -17.55 -18.82 13.32
CA LEU A 156 -16.42 -18.26 14.06
C LEU A 156 -16.44 -16.72 13.97
N TYR A 157 -16.53 -16.16 12.77
CA TYR A 157 -16.51 -14.70 12.58
C TYR A 157 -17.73 -14.05 13.24
N LYS A 158 -18.93 -14.67 13.11
CA LYS A 158 -20.15 -14.24 13.81
C LYS A 158 -20.16 -14.48 15.31
N SER A 159 -19.14 -15.12 15.89
CA SER A 159 -19.01 -15.20 17.34
C SER A 159 -18.63 -13.85 17.96
N SER A 160 -18.09 -12.91 17.16
CA SER A 160 -17.84 -11.53 17.57
C SER A 160 -19.12 -10.80 17.92
N ALA A 161 -19.21 -10.31 19.17
CA ALA A 161 -20.32 -9.49 19.62
C ALA A 161 -20.41 -8.17 18.85
N ASP A 162 -19.27 -7.52 18.58
CA ASP A 162 -19.23 -6.25 17.85
C ASP A 162 -19.82 -6.39 16.43
N LEU A 163 -19.52 -7.51 15.76
CA LEU A 163 -20.08 -7.82 14.43
C LEU A 163 -21.60 -8.09 14.50
N ARG A 164 -22.05 -8.88 15.49
CA ARG A 164 -23.49 -9.14 15.68
C ARG A 164 -24.27 -7.87 16.04
N ASP A 165 -23.67 -6.95 16.79
CA ASP A 165 -24.27 -5.67 17.15
C ASP A 165 -24.42 -4.77 15.91
N ALA A 166 -23.41 -4.71 15.04
CA ALA A 166 -23.49 -3.98 13.77
C ALA A 166 -24.58 -4.56 12.83
N HIS A 167 -24.61 -5.89 12.65
CA HIS A 167 -25.64 -6.58 11.85
C HIS A 167 -27.06 -6.40 12.39
N ALA A 168 -27.23 -6.40 13.70
CA ALA A 168 -28.52 -6.13 14.32
C ALA A 168 -28.96 -4.67 14.18
N ARG A 169 -28.02 -3.73 13.94
CA ARG A 169 -28.31 -2.30 13.91
C ARG A 169 -28.68 -1.75 12.54
N PHE A 170 -28.09 -2.28 11.47
CA PHE A 170 -28.22 -1.74 10.11
C PHE A 170 -28.49 -2.84 9.07
N PRO A 171 -29.17 -2.51 7.96
CA PRO A 171 -29.17 -3.38 6.80
C PRO A 171 -27.81 -3.36 6.09
N PHE A 172 -27.33 -4.53 5.69
CA PHE A 172 -26.08 -4.71 4.96
C PHE A 172 -26.33 -4.98 3.47
N PHE A 173 -25.55 -4.32 2.60
CA PHE A 173 -25.31 -4.75 1.23
C PHE A 173 -23.94 -5.41 1.18
N THR A 174 -23.90 -6.72 0.99
CA THR A 174 -22.62 -7.45 0.94
C THR A 174 -22.29 -7.87 -0.50
N THR A 175 -21.01 -7.79 -0.84
CA THR A 175 -20.40 -8.54 -1.93
C THR A 175 -19.22 -9.33 -1.35
N TRP A 176 -18.71 -10.30 -2.08
CA TRP A 176 -17.51 -11.04 -1.71
C TRP A 176 -16.29 -10.45 -2.39
N ASP A 177 -15.13 -10.88 -1.91
CA ASP A 177 -13.88 -10.84 -2.64
C ASP A 177 -13.30 -12.26 -2.76
N ASP A 178 -11.99 -12.45 -2.64
CA ASP A 178 -11.35 -13.75 -2.85
C ASP A 178 -11.45 -14.68 -1.64
N HIS A 179 -11.27 -14.15 -0.43
CA HIS A 179 -11.14 -14.97 0.78
C HIS A 179 -12.45 -15.63 1.23
N GLU A 180 -13.59 -15.26 0.67
CA GLU A 180 -14.81 -16.05 0.76
C GLU A 180 -14.67 -17.46 0.16
N VAL A 181 -13.74 -17.68 -0.77
CA VAL A 181 -13.52 -18.96 -1.45
C VAL A 181 -12.07 -19.43 -1.27
N LEU A 182 -11.11 -18.67 -1.79
CA LEU A 182 -9.68 -18.99 -1.80
C LEU A 182 -8.90 -17.77 -2.27
N ASN A 183 -7.88 -17.36 -1.51
CA ASN A 183 -6.99 -16.24 -1.83
C ASN A 183 -6.68 -16.17 -3.34
N ASN A 184 -6.85 -15.01 -3.96
CA ASN A 184 -6.62 -14.68 -5.36
C ASN A 184 -7.29 -15.62 -6.39
N TRP A 185 -8.49 -16.16 -6.14
CA TRP A 185 -9.18 -16.98 -7.15
C TRP A 185 -9.71 -16.16 -8.33
N ALA A 186 -9.67 -16.71 -9.54
CA ALA A 186 -10.12 -16.06 -10.77
C ALA A 186 -10.99 -17.03 -11.58
N ALA A 187 -12.30 -16.80 -11.61
CA ALA A 187 -13.27 -17.71 -12.20
C ALA A 187 -13.06 -19.17 -11.76
N ASP A 188 -12.56 -20.05 -12.65
CA ASP A 188 -12.25 -21.47 -12.37
C ASP A 188 -10.75 -21.81 -12.43
N HIS A 189 -9.87 -20.81 -12.48
CA HIS A 189 -8.45 -20.96 -12.79
C HIS A 189 -7.54 -21.25 -11.58
N LYS A 190 -8.09 -21.71 -10.44
CA LYS A 190 -7.30 -21.97 -9.23
C LYS A 190 -7.50 -23.38 -8.67
N PRO A 191 -6.44 -24.18 -8.43
CA PRO A 191 -6.60 -25.49 -7.81
C PRO A 191 -6.93 -25.36 -6.32
N SER A 192 -7.81 -26.23 -5.81
CA SER A 192 -8.07 -26.31 -4.37
C SER A 192 -6.89 -26.98 -3.65
N PRO A 193 -6.38 -26.43 -2.54
CA PRO A 193 -5.27 -27.01 -1.78
C PRO A 193 -5.51 -28.45 -1.26
N ASP A 194 -6.77 -28.83 -1.04
CA ASP A 194 -7.17 -30.16 -0.56
C ASP A 194 -7.53 -31.15 -1.68
N GLY A 195 -7.26 -30.78 -2.94
CA GLY A 195 -7.47 -31.63 -4.10
C GLY A 195 -8.90 -31.73 -4.60
N ARG A 196 -9.88 -31.07 -3.98
CA ARG A 196 -11.27 -31.08 -4.49
C ARG A 196 -11.40 -30.24 -5.78
N PRO A 197 -12.35 -30.55 -6.68
CA PRO A 197 -12.65 -29.69 -7.82
C PRO A 197 -12.95 -28.26 -7.36
N PHE A 198 -12.34 -27.25 -7.99
CA PHE A 198 -12.51 -25.86 -7.57
C PHE A 198 -13.97 -25.41 -7.63
N ALA A 199 -14.72 -25.83 -8.64
CA ALA A 199 -16.16 -25.58 -8.74
C ALA A 199 -16.95 -26.13 -7.53
N GLU A 200 -16.52 -27.25 -6.94
CA GLU A 200 -17.11 -27.78 -5.70
C GLU A 200 -16.76 -26.90 -4.50
N ARG A 201 -15.49 -26.46 -4.36
CA ARG A 201 -15.06 -25.51 -3.33
C ARG A 201 -15.87 -24.21 -3.41
N ARG A 202 -16.01 -23.63 -4.61
CA ARG A 202 -16.76 -22.41 -4.85
C ARG A 202 -18.24 -22.59 -4.51
N ALA A 203 -18.85 -23.71 -4.91
CA ALA A 203 -20.23 -24.03 -4.54
C ALA A 203 -20.42 -24.15 -3.02
N ASN A 204 -19.47 -24.79 -2.32
CA ASN A 204 -19.48 -24.91 -0.86
C ASN A 204 -19.37 -23.54 -0.18
N ALA A 205 -18.45 -22.71 -0.65
CA ALA A 205 -18.27 -21.34 -0.18
C ALA A 205 -19.54 -20.49 -0.36
N PHE A 206 -20.10 -20.47 -1.58
CA PHE A 206 -21.30 -19.71 -1.91
C PHE A 206 -22.51 -20.17 -1.08
N GLN A 207 -22.66 -21.48 -0.90
CA GLN A 207 -23.71 -22.03 -0.05
C GLN A 207 -23.56 -21.57 1.40
N ALA A 208 -22.36 -21.60 1.97
CA ALA A 208 -22.11 -21.13 3.33
C ALA A 208 -22.32 -19.61 3.46
N TYR A 209 -21.88 -18.84 2.47
CA TYR A 209 -22.06 -17.39 2.41
C TYR A 209 -23.55 -17.03 2.44
N TYR A 210 -24.35 -17.67 1.59
CA TYR A 210 -25.81 -17.54 1.62
C TYR A 210 -26.40 -17.92 2.98
N GLU A 211 -26.02 -19.05 3.55
CA GLU A 211 -26.54 -19.54 4.83
C GLU A 211 -26.26 -18.57 6.00
N HIS A 212 -25.20 -17.76 5.92
CA HIS A 212 -24.76 -16.89 7.01
C HIS A 212 -25.01 -15.40 6.79
N LEU A 213 -25.41 -14.97 5.60
CA LEU A 213 -25.60 -13.54 5.31
C LEU A 213 -27.03 -13.25 4.84
N PRO A 214 -27.53 -12.01 5.05
CA PRO A 214 -28.89 -11.62 4.71
C PRO A 214 -29.08 -11.39 3.21
N MET A 215 -28.91 -12.46 2.44
CA MET A 215 -28.92 -12.46 0.98
C MET A 215 -30.32 -12.73 0.44
N ARG A 216 -30.69 -12.03 -0.65
CA ARG A 216 -32.04 -12.16 -1.24
C ARG A 216 -32.22 -13.43 -2.08
N THR A 217 -31.20 -13.82 -2.82
CA THR A 217 -31.23 -15.01 -3.70
C THR A 217 -30.28 -16.07 -3.17
N ALA A 218 -30.61 -17.34 -3.39
CA ALA A 218 -29.73 -18.46 -3.11
C ALA A 218 -28.84 -18.77 -4.33
N PRO A 219 -27.61 -19.27 -4.12
CA PRO A 219 -26.73 -19.70 -5.21
C PRO A 219 -27.29 -20.94 -5.95
N VAL A 220 -26.88 -21.10 -7.21
CA VAL A 220 -27.14 -22.33 -7.99
C VAL A 220 -25.81 -23.05 -8.22
N GLY A 221 -25.45 -23.90 -7.27
CA GLY A 221 -24.14 -24.55 -7.28
C GLY A 221 -23.01 -23.53 -7.13
N GLY A 222 -22.06 -23.55 -8.07
CA GLY A 222 -20.94 -22.60 -8.12
C GLY A 222 -21.20 -21.35 -8.95
N ASP A 223 -22.44 -21.05 -9.34
CA ASP A 223 -22.79 -19.83 -10.07
C ASP A 223 -23.83 -19.02 -9.30
N TRP A 224 -23.53 -17.75 -9.04
CA TRP A 224 -24.42 -16.85 -8.33
C TRP A 224 -24.19 -15.38 -8.69
N PRO A 225 -25.05 -14.78 -9.54
CA PRO A 225 -24.90 -13.37 -9.93
C PRO A 225 -25.24 -12.44 -8.75
N ILE A 226 -24.22 -12.13 -7.94
CA ILE A 226 -24.35 -11.27 -6.76
C ILE A 226 -24.32 -9.78 -7.13
N PHE A 227 -23.74 -9.43 -8.29
CA PHE A 227 -23.71 -8.05 -8.76
C PHE A 227 -25.13 -7.51 -8.94
N ARG A 228 -25.38 -6.30 -8.45
CA ARG A 228 -26.73 -5.72 -8.39
C ARG A 228 -26.72 -4.22 -8.28
N ARG A 229 -27.87 -3.60 -8.52
CA ARG A 229 -28.05 -2.15 -8.48
C ARG A 229 -29.20 -1.74 -7.58
N PHE A 230 -28.98 -0.70 -6.79
CA PHE A 230 -30.03 -0.08 -5.98
C PHE A 230 -29.90 1.44 -5.98
N ARG A 231 -30.98 2.12 -5.55
CA ARG A 231 -31.05 3.58 -5.52
C ARG A 231 -31.49 4.09 -4.16
N TRP A 232 -30.87 5.18 -3.73
CA TRP A 232 -31.35 6.01 -2.64
C TRP A 232 -32.16 7.18 -3.21
N GLY A 233 -33.38 6.87 -3.67
CA GLY A 233 -34.19 7.82 -4.43
C GLY A 233 -33.44 8.39 -5.64
N ARG A 234 -33.52 9.70 -5.85
CA ARG A 234 -32.77 10.40 -6.90
C ARG A 234 -31.37 10.84 -6.49
N LEU A 235 -30.98 10.62 -5.23
CA LEU A 235 -29.71 11.10 -4.69
C LEU A 235 -28.55 10.24 -5.17
N ALA A 236 -28.59 8.93 -4.95
CA ALA A 236 -27.47 8.04 -5.28
C ALA A 236 -27.94 6.75 -5.95
N GLU A 237 -27.16 6.25 -6.90
CA GLU A 237 -27.28 4.91 -7.47
C GLU A 237 -26.00 4.14 -7.17
N PHE A 238 -26.13 2.91 -6.67
CA PHE A 238 -25.01 2.02 -6.39
C PHE A 238 -25.03 0.87 -7.37
N SER A 239 -23.93 0.66 -8.09
CA SER A 239 -23.64 -0.56 -8.83
C SER A 239 -22.66 -1.39 -7.98
N VAL A 240 -23.17 -2.43 -7.33
CA VAL A 240 -22.38 -3.38 -6.54
C VAL A 240 -21.83 -4.43 -7.49
N LEU A 241 -20.51 -4.57 -7.57
CA LEU A 241 -19.83 -5.43 -8.54
C LEU A 241 -19.38 -6.78 -7.93
N ASP A 242 -19.13 -7.73 -8.82
CA ASP A 242 -18.33 -8.93 -8.59
C ASP A 242 -17.10 -8.89 -9.50
N THR A 243 -15.90 -8.91 -8.93
CA THR A 243 -14.63 -8.90 -9.66
C THR A 243 -13.85 -10.20 -9.48
N ARG A 244 -14.50 -11.28 -9.05
CA ARG A 244 -13.86 -12.60 -8.87
C ARG A 244 -14.49 -13.69 -9.71
N GLN A 245 -15.82 -13.78 -9.76
CA GLN A 245 -16.50 -14.91 -10.43
C GLN A 245 -16.26 -14.97 -11.93
N TYR A 246 -16.06 -13.82 -12.58
CA TYR A 246 -16.05 -13.71 -14.03
C TYR A 246 -14.74 -13.14 -14.61
N ARG A 247 -13.73 -12.91 -13.78
CA ARG A 247 -12.43 -12.39 -14.24
C ARG A 247 -11.61 -13.47 -14.94
N ASP A 248 -10.81 -13.05 -15.91
CA ASP A 248 -9.74 -13.91 -16.41
C ASP A 248 -8.70 -14.16 -15.32
N ALA A 249 -7.91 -15.23 -15.45
CA ALA A 249 -6.77 -15.46 -14.57
C ALA A 249 -5.81 -14.26 -14.56
N GLN A 250 -5.18 -14.00 -13.42
CA GLN A 250 -4.11 -13.01 -13.29
C GLN A 250 -2.98 -13.40 -14.24
N ALA A 251 -2.47 -12.42 -14.99
CA ALA A 251 -1.38 -12.65 -15.91
C ALA A 251 -0.07 -12.91 -15.16
N CYS A 252 0.95 -13.39 -15.88
CA CYS A 252 2.33 -13.53 -15.41
C CYS A 252 2.54 -14.34 -14.11
N GLY A 253 1.58 -15.18 -13.71
CA GLY A 253 1.68 -15.95 -12.47
C GLY A 253 1.25 -15.21 -11.20
N ASP A 254 0.54 -14.07 -11.33
CA ASP A 254 0.02 -13.25 -10.23
C ASP A 254 1.09 -12.49 -9.42
N GLY A 255 0.66 -11.67 -8.46
CA GLY A 255 1.52 -10.94 -7.53
C GLY A 255 2.07 -9.61 -8.07
N MET A 256 3.07 -9.09 -7.37
CA MET A 256 3.79 -7.88 -7.77
C MET A 256 4.80 -8.23 -8.86
N THR A 257 4.63 -7.69 -10.06
CA THR A 257 5.50 -8.03 -11.20
C THR A 257 6.18 -6.79 -11.75
N SER A 258 7.47 -6.89 -12.12
CA SER A 258 8.26 -5.84 -12.76
C SER A 258 9.24 -6.41 -13.80
N PRO A 259 9.16 -6.02 -15.09
CA PRO A 259 8.01 -5.39 -15.73
C PRO A 259 6.85 -6.39 -15.91
N PRO A 260 5.58 -5.94 -15.98
CA PRO A 260 4.46 -6.81 -16.35
C PRO A 260 4.67 -7.43 -17.74
N CYS A 261 4.25 -8.68 -17.92
CA CYS A 261 4.28 -9.36 -19.20
C CYS A 261 3.21 -8.83 -20.17
N ASP A 262 3.40 -9.05 -21.48
CA ASP A 262 2.52 -8.52 -22.53
C ASP A 262 1.05 -8.94 -22.38
N ASP A 263 0.78 -10.13 -21.81
CA ASP A 263 -0.57 -10.63 -21.53
C ASP A 263 -1.38 -9.69 -20.63
N VAL A 264 -0.72 -8.88 -19.79
CA VAL A 264 -1.40 -7.85 -18.98
C VAL A 264 -2.13 -6.85 -19.87
N PHE A 265 -1.57 -6.52 -21.03
CA PHE A 265 -2.08 -5.50 -21.93
C PHE A 265 -3.02 -6.03 -23.02
N ASP A 266 -3.36 -7.33 -22.99
CA ASP A 266 -4.32 -7.91 -23.93
C ASP A 266 -5.68 -7.19 -23.82
N PRO A 267 -6.17 -6.55 -24.90
CA PRO A 267 -7.44 -5.84 -24.89
C PRO A 267 -8.65 -6.73 -24.59
N ALA A 268 -8.56 -8.04 -24.80
CA ALA A 268 -9.65 -8.99 -24.56
C ALA A 268 -9.84 -9.31 -23.07
N ARG A 269 -8.83 -9.07 -22.22
CA ARG A 269 -8.92 -9.45 -20.81
C ARG A 269 -10.01 -8.66 -20.06
N THR A 270 -10.62 -9.32 -19.07
CA THR A 270 -11.74 -8.79 -18.30
C THR A 270 -11.63 -9.09 -16.81
N MET A 271 -12.04 -8.11 -16.00
CA MET A 271 -12.19 -8.22 -14.54
C MET A 271 -13.62 -8.60 -14.12
N THR A 272 -14.61 -8.26 -14.93
CA THR A 272 -16.04 -8.41 -14.57
C THR A 272 -16.77 -9.42 -15.44
N GLY A 273 -16.14 -9.94 -16.50
CA GLY A 273 -16.83 -10.64 -17.57
C GLY A 273 -17.66 -9.69 -18.45
N PRO A 274 -18.05 -10.15 -19.66
CA PRO A 274 -18.73 -9.30 -20.65
C PRO A 274 -20.15 -8.89 -20.27
N GLU A 275 -20.89 -9.75 -19.56
CA GLU A 275 -22.29 -9.48 -19.16
C GLU A 275 -22.38 -8.37 -18.12
N GLN A 276 -21.58 -8.47 -17.05
CA GLN A 276 -21.52 -7.45 -16.01
C GLN A 276 -20.91 -6.15 -16.52
N GLU A 277 -19.89 -6.21 -17.39
CA GLU A 277 -19.33 -5.00 -18.03
C GLU A 277 -20.44 -4.26 -18.79
N THR A 278 -21.16 -4.95 -19.67
CA THR A 278 -22.28 -4.38 -20.44
C THR A 278 -23.35 -3.79 -19.51
N TRP A 279 -23.73 -4.52 -18.45
CA TRP A 279 -24.69 -4.06 -17.45
C TRP A 279 -24.23 -2.80 -16.68
N LEU A 280 -22.94 -2.67 -16.41
CA LEU A 280 -22.35 -1.51 -15.76
C LEU A 280 -22.37 -0.31 -16.70
N LEU A 281 -21.86 -0.46 -17.92
CA LEU A 281 -21.77 0.63 -18.90
C LEU A 281 -23.17 1.18 -19.26
N GLU A 282 -24.15 0.30 -19.44
CA GLU A 282 -25.54 0.69 -19.68
C GLU A 282 -26.23 1.32 -18.45
N GLY A 283 -25.78 0.97 -17.24
CA GLY A 283 -26.18 1.64 -16.00
C GLY A 283 -25.70 3.10 -15.99
N LEU A 284 -24.40 3.30 -16.19
CA LEU A 284 -23.78 4.63 -16.24
C LEU A 284 -24.41 5.52 -17.31
N ARG A 285 -24.71 4.97 -18.49
CA ARG A 285 -25.39 5.67 -19.59
C ARG A 285 -26.79 6.16 -19.22
N ARG A 286 -27.55 5.33 -18.51
CA ARG A 286 -28.97 5.57 -18.19
C ARG A 286 -29.20 6.32 -16.88
N SER A 287 -28.21 6.34 -15.99
CA SER A 287 -28.38 6.95 -14.69
C SER A 287 -28.69 8.44 -14.78
N ARG A 288 -29.55 8.89 -13.85
CA ARG A 288 -29.97 10.28 -13.67
C ARG A 288 -29.90 10.69 -12.19
N THR A 289 -29.22 9.91 -11.35
CA THR A 289 -28.98 10.22 -9.94
C THR A 289 -27.91 11.29 -9.79
N ARG A 290 -27.83 11.91 -8.60
CA ARG A 290 -26.79 12.92 -8.30
C ARG A 290 -25.41 12.29 -8.15
N TRP A 291 -25.34 11.14 -7.50
CA TRP A 291 -24.12 10.37 -7.26
C TRP A 291 -24.24 9.00 -7.92
N ASN A 292 -23.16 8.55 -8.57
CA ASN A 292 -23.07 7.25 -9.22
C ASN A 292 -21.93 6.46 -8.60
N VAL A 293 -22.26 5.42 -7.84
CA VAL A 293 -21.29 4.71 -7.00
C VAL A 293 -20.98 3.34 -7.61
N LEU A 294 -19.70 3.04 -7.77
CA LEU A 294 -19.21 1.70 -8.06
C LEU A 294 -18.69 1.12 -6.74
N ALA A 295 -19.41 0.17 -6.17
CA ALA A 295 -19.01 -0.50 -4.94
C ALA A 295 -18.42 -1.87 -5.29
N GLN A 296 -17.11 -2.02 -5.08
CA GLN A 296 -16.37 -3.18 -5.57
C GLN A 296 -15.15 -3.49 -4.67
N GLN A 297 -14.40 -4.51 -5.05
CA GLN A 297 -13.45 -5.22 -4.21
C GLN A 297 -12.08 -4.54 -4.16
N THR A 298 -11.47 -4.22 -5.31
CA THR A 298 -10.04 -3.92 -5.43
C THR A 298 -9.76 -2.50 -5.93
N ILE A 299 -8.59 -1.92 -5.67
CA ILE A 299 -8.28 -0.55 -6.09
C ILE A 299 -8.34 -0.40 -7.62
N LEU A 300 -9.15 0.55 -8.12
CA LEU A 300 -9.33 0.87 -9.53
C LEU A 300 -8.23 1.80 -10.06
N ALA A 301 -7.82 2.80 -9.26
CA ALA A 301 -6.71 3.68 -9.65
C ALA A 301 -5.46 2.87 -9.98
N ARG A 302 -4.69 3.30 -10.99
CA ARG A 302 -3.38 2.70 -11.24
C ARG A 302 -2.47 2.95 -10.05
N PHE A 303 -1.69 1.97 -9.63
CA PHE A 303 -0.59 2.18 -8.70
C PHE A 303 0.68 1.53 -9.24
N ASP A 304 1.62 2.37 -9.65
CA ASP A 304 2.93 1.93 -10.12
C ASP A 304 3.91 1.82 -8.94
N TYR A 305 4.39 0.62 -8.69
CA TYR A 305 5.43 0.38 -7.67
C TYR A 305 6.83 0.69 -8.22
N ASP A 306 6.97 0.89 -9.54
CA ASP A 306 8.20 1.37 -10.17
C ASP A 306 8.21 2.90 -10.16
N LEU A 307 9.29 3.49 -9.66
CA LEU A 307 9.47 4.94 -9.60
C LEU A 307 10.00 5.59 -10.89
N GLY A 308 10.23 4.80 -11.94
CA GLY A 308 11.06 5.14 -13.09
C GLY A 308 10.34 4.92 -14.41
N PRO A 309 11.08 4.69 -15.50
CA PRO A 309 10.45 4.53 -16.81
C PRO A 309 9.80 3.14 -16.98
N GLY A 310 10.00 2.24 -16.01
CA GLY A 310 9.40 0.92 -15.99
C GLY A 310 7.95 0.96 -15.57
N ARG A 311 7.40 -0.23 -15.30
CA ARG A 311 6.07 -0.41 -14.71
C ARG A 311 6.18 -1.57 -13.75
N SER A 312 5.69 -1.42 -12.52
CA SER A 312 5.50 -2.52 -11.60
C SER A 312 4.10 -2.49 -11.03
N TYR A 313 3.36 -3.58 -11.22
CA TYR A 313 1.94 -3.64 -10.92
C TYR A 313 1.59 -4.83 -10.05
N ASN A 314 0.58 -4.64 -9.21
CA ASN A 314 -0.16 -5.74 -8.60
C ASN A 314 -1.13 -6.32 -9.63
N LEU A 315 -0.88 -7.55 -10.06
CA LEU A 315 -1.65 -8.19 -11.13
C LEU A 315 -3.01 -8.75 -10.68
N ASP A 316 -3.30 -8.76 -9.37
CA ASP A 316 -4.62 -9.16 -8.85
C ASP A 316 -5.64 -8.01 -8.89
N GLN A 317 -5.17 -6.76 -8.85
CA GLN A 317 -6.01 -5.55 -8.89
C GLN A 317 -6.29 -5.09 -10.33
N TRP A 318 -6.94 -3.94 -10.50
CA TRP A 318 -7.26 -3.39 -11.81
C TRP A 318 -6.03 -3.06 -12.68
N ASP A 319 -4.85 -2.96 -12.10
CA ASP A 319 -3.59 -2.86 -12.84
C ASP A 319 -3.19 -4.14 -13.58
N GLY A 320 -3.68 -5.29 -13.14
CA GLY A 320 -3.63 -6.52 -13.91
C GLY A 320 -4.58 -6.55 -15.10
N TYR A 321 -5.51 -5.60 -15.23
CA TYR A 321 -6.56 -5.56 -16.26
C TYR A 321 -6.74 -4.14 -16.86
N PRO A 322 -5.65 -3.50 -17.34
CA PRO A 322 -5.67 -2.10 -17.75
C PRO A 322 -6.66 -1.81 -18.89
N ALA A 323 -6.85 -2.74 -19.84
CA ALA A 323 -7.82 -2.57 -20.91
C ALA A 323 -9.27 -2.59 -20.41
N ALA A 324 -9.60 -3.49 -19.48
CA ALA A 324 -10.93 -3.53 -18.86
C ALA A 324 -11.21 -2.27 -18.03
N ARG A 325 -10.22 -1.80 -17.27
CA ARG A 325 -10.29 -0.51 -16.59
C ARG A 325 -10.56 0.62 -17.58
N GLN A 326 -9.79 0.70 -18.67
CA GLN A 326 -9.93 1.79 -19.64
C GLN A 326 -11.32 1.82 -20.28
N ARG A 327 -11.96 0.66 -20.57
CA ARG A 327 -13.35 0.62 -21.07
C ARG A 327 -14.35 1.27 -20.11
N ILE A 328 -14.16 1.10 -18.80
CA ILE A 328 -15.01 1.75 -17.78
C ILE A 328 -14.73 3.25 -17.72
N LEU A 329 -13.45 3.66 -17.73
CA LEU A 329 -13.06 5.07 -17.73
C LEU A 329 -13.58 5.80 -18.97
N ASP A 330 -13.45 5.19 -20.15
CA ASP A 330 -13.98 5.69 -21.42
C ASP A 330 -15.50 5.85 -21.38
N ALA A 331 -16.22 4.92 -20.74
CA ALA A 331 -17.66 5.03 -20.56
C ALA A 331 -18.05 6.19 -19.62
N ILE A 332 -17.28 6.44 -18.56
CA ILE A 332 -17.48 7.61 -17.69
C ILE A 332 -17.26 8.90 -18.49
N VAL A 333 -16.18 8.98 -19.28
CA VAL A 333 -15.90 10.14 -20.15
C VAL A 333 -17.01 10.34 -21.19
N ARG A 334 -17.45 9.25 -21.83
CA ARG A 334 -18.43 9.26 -22.92
C ARG A 334 -19.84 9.62 -22.43
N TYR A 335 -20.29 9.00 -21.35
CA TYR A 335 -21.66 9.14 -20.86
C TYR A 335 -21.83 10.26 -19.84
N ARG A 336 -20.73 10.72 -19.24
CA ARG A 336 -20.69 11.78 -18.21
C ARG A 336 -21.73 11.57 -17.10
N PRO A 337 -21.78 10.37 -16.47
CA PRO A 337 -22.64 10.17 -15.30
C PRO A 337 -22.24 11.19 -14.23
N ARG A 338 -23.24 11.70 -13.49
CA ARG A 338 -22.99 12.76 -12.51
C ARG A 338 -22.24 12.18 -11.31
N ASN A 339 -21.14 12.82 -10.94
CA ASN A 339 -20.30 12.52 -9.78
C ASN A 339 -20.04 11.01 -9.58
N PRO A 340 -19.22 10.38 -10.44
CA PRO A 340 -18.83 9.00 -10.24
C PRO A 340 -17.91 8.87 -9.03
N VAL A 341 -18.18 7.90 -8.15
CA VAL A 341 -17.39 7.57 -6.96
C VAL A 341 -17.14 6.07 -6.92
N VAL A 342 -15.91 5.65 -6.67
CA VAL A 342 -15.52 4.25 -6.51
C VAL A 342 -15.27 3.96 -5.04
N LEU A 343 -15.79 2.83 -4.55
CA LEU A 343 -15.49 2.27 -3.23
C LEU A 343 -14.72 0.97 -3.43
N ALA A 344 -13.64 0.79 -2.67
CA ALA A 344 -12.76 -0.38 -2.75
C ALA A 344 -12.36 -0.88 -1.35
N GLY A 345 -11.90 -2.14 -1.28
CA GLY A 345 -11.33 -2.84 -0.13
C GLY A 345 -10.00 -3.52 -0.49
N ASP A 346 -9.88 -4.83 -0.20
CA ASP A 346 -8.75 -5.74 -0.54
C ASP A 346 -7.39 -5.37 0.08
N TRP A 347 -6.87 -4.17 -0.19
CA TRP A 347 -5.46 -3.85 0.02
C TRP A 347 -5.07 -3.45 1.46
N HIS A 348 -5.94 -3.73 2.44
CA HIS A 348 -5.72 -3.58 3.88
C HIS A 348 -5.22 -2.20 4.36
N SER A 349 -5.52 -1.15 3.59
CA SER A 349 -5.06 0.22 3.84
C SER A 349 -6.07 1.24 3.34
N HIS A 350 -6.06 2.45 3.91
CA HIS A 350 -6.91 3.55 3.43
C HIS A 350 -6.25 4.24 2.24
N TRP A 351 -7.07 4.54 1.22
CA TRP A 351 -6.66 5.31 0.05
C TRP A 351 -7.70 6.36 -0.33
N VAL A 352 -7.21 7.49 -0.81
CA VAL A 352 -8.03 8.45 -1.56
C VAL A 352 -7.31 8.73 -2.88
N ASN A 353 -7.94 8.37 -3.99
CA ASN A 353 -7.34 8.52 -5.32
C ASN A 353 -8.18 9.44 -6.21
N ASP A 354 -7.51 10.26 -6.99
CA ASP A 354 -8.09 10.83 -8.20
C ASP A 354 -8.10 9.76 -9.30
N ILE A 355 -9.25 9.57 -9.96
CA ILE A 355 -9.36 8.70 -11.13
C ILE A 355 -9.19 9.54 -12.38
N LEU A 356 -8.11 9.28 -13.13
CA LEU A 356 -7.81 9.98 -14.39
C LEU A 356 -8.59 9.36 -15.55
N ALA A 357 -8.91 10.16 -16.57
CA ALA A 357 -9.49 9.64 -17.82
C ALA A 357 -8.55 8.66 -18.56
N ASN A 358 -7.24 8.89 -18.47
CA ASN A 358 -6.20 8.02 -18.97
C ASN A 358 -4.99 8.07 -18.03
N PHE A 359 -4.61 6.95 -17.44
CA PHE A 359 -3.46 6.86 -16.55
C PHE A 359 -2.10 6.83 -17.28
N ASP A 360 -2.08 6.64 -18.61
CA ASP A 360 -0.86 6.76 -19.42
C ASP A 360 -0.52 8.22 -19.77
N ASP A 361 -1.39 9.17 -19.45
CA ASP A 361 -1.16 10.60 -19.65
C ASP A 361 -1.21 11.34 -18.29
N PRO A 362 -0.05 11.76 -17.73
CA PRO A 362 0.00 12.50 -16.47
C PRO A 362 -0.79 13.82 -16.47
N GLY A 363 -1.09 14.39 -17.64
CA GLY A 363 -1.91 15.59 -17.79
C GLY A 363 -3.41 15.32 -17.94
N SER A 364 -3.82 14.05 -17.94
CA SER A 364 -5.21 13.65 -18.13
C SER A 364 -6.13 14.24 -17.06
N PRO A 365 -7.36 14.67 -17.41
CA PRO A 365 -8.30 15.19 -16.44
C PRO A 365 -8.74 14.13 -15.43
N VAL A 366 -8.97 14.57 -14.19
CA VAL A 366 -9.67 13.78 -13.15
C VAL A 366 -11.15 13.69 -13.52
N ILE A 367 -11.73 12.48 -13.50
CA ILE A 367 -13.11 12.20 -13.92
C ILE A 367 -13.97 11.59 -12.81
N ALA A 368 -13.35 11.04 -11.76
CA ALA A 368 -14.02 10.44 -10.62
C ALA A 368 -13.12 10.48 -9.38
N SER A 369 -13.68 10.08 -8.25
CA SER A 369 -12.94 9.91 -6.99
C SER A 369 -13.05 8.47 -6.50
N GLU A 370 -11.98 7.96 -5.92
CA GLU A 370 -11.96 6.64 -5.30
C GLU A 370 -11.63 6.74 -3.82
N PHE A 371 -12.38 5.99 -3.02
CA PHE A 371 -12.13 5.77 -1.60
C PHE A 371 -11.93 4.27 -1.37
N ALA A 372 -10.69 3.84 -1.12
CA ALA A 372 -10.42 2.48 -0.67
C ALA A 372 -10.33 2.47 0.85
N GLY A 373 -11.10 1.60 1.48
CA GLY A 373 -11.14 1.47 2.93
C GLY A 373 -10.06 0.52 3.42
N THR A 374 -9.42 0.85 4.54
CA THR A 374 -8.60 -0.14 5.25
C THR A 374 -9.46 -1.34 5.69
N SER A 375 -8.76 -2.42 6.04
CA SER A 375 -9.31 -3.60 6.69
C SER A 375 -9.89 -3.31 8.08
N ILE A 376 -10.94 -4.06 8.45
CA ILE A 376 -11.46 -4.12 9.84
C ILE A 376 -10.39 -4.67 10.79
N SER A 377 -9.66 -5.71 10.37
CA SER A 377 -8.64 -6.36 11.22
C SER A 377 -7.49 -7.02 10.45
N SER A 378 -7.60 -7.27 9.15
CA SER A 378 -6.53 -7.89 8.36
C SER A 378 -5.25 -7.06 8.31
N GLY A 379 -4.09 -7.70 8.48
CA GLY A 379 -2.77 -7.04 8.48
C GLY A 379 -2.25 -6.75 7.07
N ILE A 380 -1.26 -5.86 6.95
CA ILE A 380 -0.67 -5.44 5.68
C ILE A 380 0.81 -5.84 5.62
N GLY A 381 1.18 -6.72 4.69
CA GLY A 381 2.56 -7.18 4.50
C GLY A 381 3.38 -6.33 3.53
N TRP A 382 2.74 -5.37 2.85
CA TRP A 382 3.29 -4.62 1.71
C TRP A 382 3.28 -3.09 1.92
N ASP A 383 3.12 -2.62 3.17
CA ASP A 383 3.05 -1.17 3.48
C ASP A 383 4.33 -0.43 3.03
N ALA A 384 5.50 -1.03 3.23
CA ALA A 384 6.78 -0.46 2.79
C ALA A 384 6.84 -0.25 1.27
N ALA A 385 6.48 -1.27 0.48
CA ALA A 385 6.48 -1.21 -0.98
C ALA A 385 5.49 -0.16 -1.51
N VAL A 386 4.31 -0.02 -0.87
CA VAL A 386 3.37 1.05 -1.23
C VAL A 386 3.94 2.42 -0.92
N ARG A 387 4.44 2.66 0.30
CA ARG A 387 4.99 3.97 0.68
C ARG A 387 6.09 4.39 -0.27
N GLN A 388 6.88 3.42 -0.68
CA GLN A 388 7.91 3.63 -1.67
C GLN A 388 7.35 4.08 -3.03
N GLY A 389 6.31 3.42 -3.56
CA GLY A 389 5.73 3.75 -4.87
C GLY A 389 4.98 5.09 -4.92
N LEU A 390 4.61 5.69 -3.78
CA LEU A 390 3.80 6.93 -3.74
C LEU A 390 4.31 8.08 -4.62
N PRO A 391 5.63 8.39 -4.70
CA PRO A 391 6.14 9.45 -5.56
C PRO A 391 5.84 9.26 -7.05
N ALA A 392 5.68 8.04 -7.56
CA ALA A 392 5.29 7.77 -8.95
C ALA A 392 3.78 7.92 -9.21
N ASN A 393 2.98 8.09 -8.16
CA ASN A 393 1.53 8.05 -8.24
C ASN A 393 0.90 9.36 -7.72
N PRO A 394 1.09 10.49 -8.41
CA PRO A 394 0.65 11.81 -7.94
C PRO A 394 -0.88 11.98 -7.86
N HIS A 395 -1.66 11.05 -8.42
CA HIS A 395 -3.11 10.98 -8.25
C HIS A 395 -3.54 10.42 -6.89
N VAL A 396 -2.65 9.77 -6.14
CA VAL A 396 -2.91 9.31 -4.76
C VAL A 396 -2.87 10.54 -3.83
N LYS A 397 -4.01 10.89 -3.25
CA LYS A 397 -4.16 12.04 -2.33
C LYS A 397 -3.93 11.69 -0.87
N LEU A 398 -4.15 10.43 -0.51
CA LEU A 398 -3.87 9.91 0.81
C LEU A 398 -3.61 8.40 0.73
N TYR A 399 -2.62 7.96 1.50
CA TYR A 399 -2.37 6.56 1.82
C TYR A 399 -2.19 6.40 3.33
N ASN A 400 -2.78 5.34 3.91
CA ASN A 400 -2.46 4.89 5.25
C ASN A 400 -2.57 3.36 5.39
N GLY A 401 -1.42 2.68 5.48
CA GLY A 401 -1.35 1.26 5.83
C GLY A 401 -1.08 0.97 7.32
N SER A 402 -0.99 1.99 8.17
CA SER A 402 -0.63 1.79 9.58
C SER A 402 -1.80 1.32 10.45
N TYR A 403 -3.02 1.76 10.16
CA TYR A 403 -4.18 1.52 11.04
C TYR A 403 -5.33 0.81 10.35
N ARG A 404 -6.05 0.00 11.13
CA ARG A 404 -7.29 -0.71 10.75
C ARG A 404 -8.51 0.18 11.02
N GLY A 405 -9.69 -0.14 10.48
CA GLY A 405 -10.87 0.72 10.61
C GLY A 405 -11.91 0.52 9.51
N TYR A 406 -12.57 1.62 9.14
CA TYR A 406 -13.66 1.64 8.15
C TYR A 406 -13.89 3.07 7.64
N VAL A 407 -14.84 3.29 6.72
CA VAL A 407 -15.16 4.64 6.21
C VAL A 407 -16.64 4.95 6.41
N VAL A 408 -16.94 6.17 6.87
CA VAL A 408 -18.30 6.72 6.92
C VAL A 408 -18.47 7.73 5.79
N CYS A 409 -19.53 7.57 5.00
CA CYS A 409 -19.89 8.46 3.91
C CYS A 409 -21.17 9.24 4.25
N ASP A 410 -21.14 10.56 4.11
CA ASP A 410 -22.27 11.48 4.32
C ASP A 410 -22.51 12.31 3.06
N LEU A 411 -23.69 12.15 2.47
CA LEU A 411 -24.01 12.70 1.16
C LEU A 411 -25.25 13.58 1.22
N THR A 412 -25.17 14.68 0.50
CA THR A 412 -26.29 15.54 0.14
C THR A 412 -26.29 15.73 -1.38
N ARG A 413 -27.19 16.55 -1.90
CA ARG A 413 -27.20 16.88 -3.34
C ARG A 413 -25.93 17.60 -3.81
N ASP A 414 -25.30 18.35 -2.92
CA ASP A 414 -24.23 19.29 -3.28
C ASP A 414 -22.84 18.78 -2.85
N ARG A 415 -22.80 17.74 -2.01
CA ARG A 415 -21.58 17.24 -1.36
C ARG A 415 -21.63 15.75 -1.09
N TRP A 416 -20.53 15.06 -1.36
CA TRP A 416 -20.16 13.78 -0.76
C TRP A 416 -19.00 14.00 0.23
N GLN A 417 -19.12 13.49 1.44
CA GLN A 417 -18.04 13.55 2.44
C GLN A 417 -17.69 12.14 2.91
N SER A 418 -16.40 11.78 2.87
CA SER A 418 -15.85 10.52 3.38
C SER A 418 -15.00 10.80 4.62
N THR A 419 -15.39 10.22 5.76
CA THR A 419 -14.65 10.27 7.03
C THR A 419 -13.94 8.94 7.23
N LEU A 420 -12.61 8.96 7.16
CA LEU A 420 -11.76 7.78 7.29
C LEU A 420 -11.59 7.49 8.78
N ARG A 421 -12.13 6.36 9.26
CA ARG A 421 -12.10 5.97 10.67
C ARG A 421 -10.96 4.97 10.88
N VAL A 422 -10.22 5.13 11.98
CA VAL A 422 -9.09 4.26 12.34
C VAL A 422 -9.16 3.82 13.79
N VAL A 423 -8.74 2.60 14.07
CA VAL A 423 -8.68 1.99 15.40
C VAL A 423 -7.29 2.25 16.00
N VAL A 424 -7.26 2.82 17.19
CA VAL A 424 -6.06 2.99 18.02
C VAL A 424 -6.30 2.31 19.35
N GLY A 425 -5.68 1.15 19.56
CA GLY A 425 -5.97 0.29 20.71
C GLY A 425 -7.43 -0.20 20.69
N GLN A 426 -8.28 0.35 21.55
CA GLN A 426 -9.71 0.04 21.63
C GLN A 426 -10.61 1.20 21.16
N ASP A 427 -10.01 2.36 20.90
CA ASP A 427 -10.70 3.57 20.51
C ASP A 427 -10.73 3.71 19.01
N VAL A 428 -11.75 4.41 18.50
CA VAL A 428 -11.85 4.77 17.08
C VAL A 428 -11.74 6.28 16.94
N ARG A 429 -10.87 6.69 16.01
CA ARG A 429 -10.48 8.07 15.72
C ARG A 429 -10.74 8.40 14.26
N THR A 430 -10.73 9.68 13.93
CA THR A 430 -10.81 10.11 12.53
C THR A 430 -9.39 10.34 12.02
N LEU A 431 -9.03 9.69 10.93
CA LEU A 431 -7.75 9.89 10.25
C LEU A 431 -7.77 11.18 9.42
N ALA A 432 -8.78 11.30 8.57
CA ALA A 432 -8.97 12.44 7.68
C ALA A 432 -10.43 12.52 7.20
N VAL A 433 -10.81 13.69 6.72
CA VAL A 433 -12.11 13.91 6.07
C VAL A 433 -11.88 14.47 4.68
N PHE A 434 -12.48 13.80 3.68
CA PHE A 434 -12.43 14.19 2.28
C PHE A 434 -13.80 14.55 1.75
N GLU A 435 -13.83 15.48 0.82
CA GLU A 435 -15.05 16.01 0.22
C GLU A 435 -14.96 15.98 -1.31
N VAL A 436 -16.03 15.52 -1.95
CA VAL A 436 -16.28 15.69 -3.38
C VAL A 436 -17.48 16.63 -3.53
N ARG A 437 -17.32 17.70 -4.31
CA ARG A 437 -18.39 18.66 -4.57
C ARG A 437 -19.15 18.27 -5.83
N ASP A 438 -20.44 18.54 -5.83
CA ASP A 438 -21.27 18.29 -6.99
C ASP A 438 -20.72 18.99 -8.26
N GLY A 439 -20.49 18.21 -9.32
CA GLY A 439 -19.94 18.68 -10.58
C GLY A 439 -18.42 18.91 -10.59
N VAL A 440 -17.71 18.60 -9.50
CA VAL A 440 -16.26 18.73 -9.39
C VAL A 440 -15.67 17.35 -9.12
N ALA A 441 -14.99 16.78 -10.11
CA ALA A 441 -14.27 15.52 -9.95
C ALA A 441 -13.03 15.71 -9.07
N GLY A 442 -12.65 14.65 -8.35
CA GLY A 442 -11.52 14.65 -7.42
C GLY A 442 -11.93 15.00 -5.99
N ALA A 443 -11.30 14.32 -5.04
CA ALA A 443 -11.58 14.50 -3.62
C ALA A 443 -10.61 15.53 -3.02
N ARG A 444 -11.11 16.42 -2.16
CA ARG A 444 -10.29 17.37 -1.41
C ARG A 444 -10.34 17.06 0.07
N GLN A 445 -9.18 17.06 0.71
CA GLN A 445 -9.13 16.99 2.16
C GLN A 445 -9.69 18.29 2.75
N VAL A 446 -10.69 18.16 3.62
CA VAL A 446 -11.35 19.31 4.29
C VAL A 446 -11.07 19.33 5.80
N ALA A 447 -10.52 18.25 6.35
CA ALA A 447 -9.94 18.21 7.68
C ALA A 447 -8.83 17.15 7.75
N GLY A 448 -7.69 17.50 8.34
CA GLY A 448 -6.85 16.51 9.03
C GLY A 448 -7.65 16.03 10.23
N GLY A 449 -7.76 14.72 10.43
CA GLY A 449 -8.43 14.19 11.60
C GLY A 449 -7.62 14.44 12.87
N ASP A 450 -7.55 13.47 13.78
CA ASP A 450 -6.82 13.58 15.05
C ASP A 450 -5.27 13.58 14.88
N GLY A 451 -4.72 13.79 13.67
CA GLY A 451 -3.29 13.74 13.35
C GLY A 451 -2.61 15.10 13.15
N ILE A 452 -1.35 15.11 12.71
CA ILE A 452 -0.59 16.33 12.37
C ILE A 452 -0.50 16.47 10.85
N SER A 453 -0.86 17.64 10.34
CA SER A 453 -0.78 17.96 8.91
C SER A 453 -0.09 19.28 8.69
N GLY A 454 0.43 19.54 7.50
CA GLY A 454 1.04 20.82 7.18
C GLY A 454 1.68 20.83 5.81
N ARG A 455 2.45 21.88 5.54
CA ARG A 455 3.27 22.00 4.33
C ARG A 455 4.74 22.21 4.68
N VAL A 456 5.63 21.50 4.00
CA VAL A 456 7.05 21.80 3.96
C VAL A 456 7.34 22.63 2.72
N SER A 457 8.06 23.74 2.91
CA SER A 457 8.42 24.69 1.87
C SER A 457 9.83 25.21 2.06
N THR A 458 10.32 25.91 1.06
CA THR A 458 11.56 26.70 1.07
C THR A 458 11.22 28.14 0.67
N THR A 459 12.23 29.01 0.60
CA THR A 459 12.07 30.36 0.02
C THR A 459 11.61 30.33 -1.44
N ASP A 460 11.85 29.22 -2.15
CA ASP A 460 11.62 29.10 -3.59
C ASP A 460 10.28 28.42 -3.91
N GLY A 461 9.58 27.91 -2.90
CA GLY A 461 8.26 27.29 -3.06
C GLY A 461 8.07 26.02 -2.24
N PRO A 462 7.09 25.18 -2.60
CA PRO A 462 6.84 23.92 -1.90
C PRO A 462 7.99 22.93 -2.09
N LEU A 463 8.23 22.11 -1.07
CA LEU A 463 9.29 21.10 -1.09
C LEU A 463 8.69 19.69 -1.09
N ALA A 464 8.80 19.00 -2.22
CA ALA A 464 8.45 17.59 -2.34
C ALA A 464 9.53 16.70 -1.71
N SER A 465 9.17 15.46 -1.36
CA SER A 465 10.11 14.45 -0.85
C SER A 465 10.85 14.86 0.44
N ALA A 466 10.33 15.83 1.18
CA ALA A 466 10.80 16.09 2.54
C ALA A 466 10.22 15.01 3.45
N GLU A 467 11.07 14.38 4.24
CA GLU A 467 10.65 13.45 5.28
C GLU A 467 10.15 14.22 6.50
N VAL A 468 8.98 13.84 6.99
CA VAL A 468 8.41 14.31 8.24
C VAL A 468 8.23 13.12 9.17
N VAL A 469 8.87 13.17 10.32
CA VAL A 469 8.79 12.17 11.39
C VAL A 469 8.06 12.78 12.58
N VAL A 470 7.01 12.12 13.05
CA VAL A 470 6.24 12.50 14.24
C VAL A 470 6.03 11.25 15.10
N GLY A 471 6.72 11.18 16.25
CA GLY A 471 6.80 9.93 17.02
C GLY A 471 7.40 8.81 16.14
N ASP A 472 6.69 7.68 16.02
CA ASP A 472 7.08 6.56 15.15
C ASP A 472 6.52 6.68 13.72
N THR A 473 5.77 7.75 13.42
CA THR A 473 5.14 7.94 12.11
C THR A 473 6.07 8.69 11.18
N ARG A 474 6.45 8.04 10.08
CA ARG A 474 7.24 8.62 8.99
C ARG A 474 6.37 8.82 7.75
N VAL A 475 6.36 10.04 7.22
CA VAL A 475 5.67 10.40 5.98
C VAL A 475 6.55 11.29 5.12
N TRP A 476 6.21 11.41 3.83
CA TRP A 476 6.90 12.30 2.90
C TRP A 476 5.93 13.30 2.31
N THR A 477 6.44 14.48 2.00
CA THR A 477 5.64 15.52 1.36
C THR A 477 5.34 15.20 -0.09
N ASP A 478 4.11 15.50 -0.50
CA ASP A 478 3.66 15.42 -1.89
C ASP A 478 4.32 16.50 -2.78
N PRO A 479 4.08 16.53 -4.11
CA PRO A 479 4.62 17.57 -4.99
C PRO A 479 4.25 19.02 -4.62
N THR A 480 3.20 19.20 -3.81
CA THR A 480 2.80 20.51 -3.27
C THR A 480 3.49 20.79 -1.93
N GLY A 481 4.26 19.88 -1.38
CA GLY A 481 4.87 20.00 -0.07
C GLY A 481 3.95 19.61 1.07
N ALA A 482 2.72 19.16 0.81
CA ALA A 482 1.76 18.82 1.86
C ALA A 482 2.08 17.46 2.47
N TYR A 483 1.82 17.30 3.77
CA TYR A 483 1.93 16.03 4.48
C TYR A 483 0.80 15.84 5.50
N LEU A 484 0.53 14.57 5.85
CA LEU A 484 -0.34 14.16 6.95
C LEU A 484 0.32 12.99 7.70
N ALA A 485 0.86 13.26 8.87
CA ALA A 485 1.37 12.26 9.80
C ALA A 485 0.31 12.00 10.87
N PHE A 486 -0.41 10.87 10.77
CA PHE A 486 -1.34 10.50 11.83
C PHE A 486 -0.59 10.03 13.05
N VAL A 487 -0.83 10.70 14.18
CA VAL A 487 -0.43 10.27 15.51
C VAL A 487 -1.65 10.42 16.42
N PRO A 488 -1.78 9.60 17.49
CA PRO A 488 -2.83 9.80 18.48
C PRO A 488 -2.80 11.20 19.10
N PRO A 489 -3.87 11.66 19.79
CA PRO A 489 -3.83 12.90 20.54
C PRO A 489 -2.69 12.92 21.57
N GLY A 490 -1.85 13.95 21.51
CA GLY A 490 -0.68 14.07 22.38
C GLY A 490 0.30 15.14 21.89
N THR A 491 1.39 15.29 22.62
CA THR A 491 2.53 16.12 22.23
C THR A 491 3.65 15.24 21.72
N TYR A 492 4.20 15.59 20.56
CA TYR A 492 5.22 14.82 19.86
C TYR A 492 6.38 15.73 19.49
N THR A 493 7.55 15.11 19.28
CA THR A 493 8.62 15.73 18.52
C THR A 493 8.30 15.56 17.04
N LEU A 494 8.30 16.67 16.30
CA LEU A 494 8.31 16.70 14.85
C LEU A 494 9.72 16.97 14.37
N ASP A 495 10.21 16.08 13.52
CA ASP A 495 11.50 16.15 12.85
C ASP A 495 11.25 16.22 11.33
N VAL A 496 11.82 17.21 10.66
CA VAL A 496 11.72 17.37 9.20
C VAL A 496 13.10 17.39 8.59
N HIS A 497 13.32 16.48 7.64
CA HIS A 497 14.58 16.25 6.96
C HIS A 497 14.38 16.33 5.44
N ALA A 498 15.30 17.00 4.76
CA ALA A 498 15.39 17.00 3.31
C ALA A 498 16.86 17.11 2.90
N THR A 499 17.28 16.30 1.92
CA THR A 499 18.66 16.35 1.39
C THR A 499 18.97 17.77 0.91
N GLY A 500 20.12 18.31 1.34
CA GLY A 500 20.58 19.67 1.02
C GLY A 500 19.86 20.80 1.76
N TYR A 501 19.11 20.48 2.82
CA TYR A 501 18.45 21.46 3.68
C TYR A 501 18.78 21.23 5.16
N GLU A 502 18.73 22.32 5.94
CA GLU A 502 18.82 22.27 7.40
C GLU A 502 17.60 21.54 7.97
N SER A 503 17.83 20.64 8.92
CA SER A 503 16.74 19.89 9.58
C SER A 503 16.02 20.76 10.61
N VAL A 504 14.71 20.58 10.74
CA VAL A 504 13.89 21.24 11.75
C VAL A 504 13.39 20.22 12.76
N ARG A 505 13.65 20.47 14.04
CA ARG A 505 13.12 19.69 15.18
C ARG A 505 12.34 20.61 16.11
N ARG A 506 11.08 20.29 16.41
CA ARG A 506 10.29 21.04 17.42
C ARG A 506 9.19 20.20 18.05
N GLN A 507 8.69 20.63 19.21
CA GLN A 507 7.49 20.06 19.82
C GLN A 507 6.24 20.52 19.08
N VAL A 508 5.30 19.60 18.89
CA VAL A 508 4.02 19.83 18.22
C VAL A 508 2.92 19.06 18.94
N THR A 509 1.68 19.52 18.78
CA THR A 509 0.50 18.83 19.32
C THR A 509 -0.38 18.31 18.18
N ALA A 510 -0.86 17.08 18.32
CA ALA A 510 -1.76 16.46 17.37
C ALA A 510 -3.06 17.28 17.20
N GLY A 511 -3.56 17.39 15.97
CA GLY A 511 -4.75 18.18 15.62
C GLY A 511 -4.47 19.62 15.15
N GLU A 512 -3.21 20.08 15.19
CA GLU A 512 -2.82 21.39 14.67
C GLU A 512 -2.14 21.27 13.30
N GLN A 513 -2.32 22.30 12.46
CA GLN A 513 -1.55 22.45 11.22
C GLN A 513 -0.13 22.93 11.55
N GLN A 514 0.88 22.25 11.00
CA GLN A 514 2.29 22.44 11.29
C GLN A 514 3.08 22.71 10.01
N ASP A 515 3.05 23.94 9.53
CA ASP A 515 3.87 24.33 8.39
C ASP A 515 5.35 24.49 8.81
N VAL A 516 6.24 24.09 7.91
CA VAL A 516 7.69 24.09 8.10
C VAL A 516 8.37 24.72 6.89
N VAL A 517 9.28 25.66 7.15
CA VAL A 517 10.14 26.24 6.11
C VAL A 517 11.55 25.75 6.35
N LEU A 518 12.11 25.03 5.37
CA LEU A 518 13.50 24.59 5.41
C LEU A 518 14.39 25.59 4.70
N SER A 519 15.59 25.79 5.25
CA SER A 519 16.64 26.61 4.65
C SER A 519 17.68 25.71 3.99
N ARG A 520 18.25 26.15 2.87
CA ARG A 520 19.37 25.45 2.24
C ARG A 520 20.55 25.37 3.20
N VAL A 521 21.27 24.26 3.17
CA VAL A 521 22.55 24.12 3.85
C VAL A 521 23.53 25.15 3.28
N ALA A 522 24.18 25.92 4.16
CA ALA A 522 25.07 27.02 3.75
C ALA A 522 26.53 26.57 3.51
N ALA A 523 26.95 25.44 4.08
CA ALA A 523 28.30 24.89 3.97
C ALA A 523 28.27 23.36 4.13
N PRO A 524 29.26 22.64 3.58
CA PRO A 524 29.39 21.21 3.79
C PRO A 524 29.50 20.85 5.28
N TYR A 525 29.02 19.68 5.65
CA TYR A 525 28.97 19.23 7.04
C TYR A 525 29.28 17.73 7.15
N ALA A 526 29.74 17.31 8.33
CA ALA A 526 29.75 15.92 8.77
C ALA A 526 29.38 15.85 10.26
N GLY A 527 28.50 14.92 10.66
CA GLY A 527 28.12 14.75 12.06
C GLY A 527 26.94 13.81 12.28
N THR A 528 26.62 13.56 13.54
CA THR A 528 25.46 12.74 13.95
C THR A 528 24.19 13.59 14.09
N GLY A 529 23.03 12.93 14.19
CA GLY A 529 21.74 13.58 14.42
C GLY A 529 21.07 14.19 13.18
N ARG A 530 21.69 14.08 12.01
CA ARG A 530 21.05 14.27 10.69
C ARG A 530 20.64 12.91 10.12
N ARG A 531 19.81 12.93 9.08
CA ARG A 531 19.33 11.74 8.37
C ARG A 531 19.35 12.00 6.87
N VAL A 532 19.67 10.98 6.07
CA VAL A 532 19.40 10.99 4.63
C VAL A 532 17.95 10.52 4.46
N PRO A 533 17.04 11.34 3.91
CA PRO A 533 15.63 10.95 3.80
C PRO A 533 15.42 9.87 2.76
N GLY A 534 14.63 8.84 3.06
CA GLY A 534 14.21 7.85 2.06
C GLY A 534 13.54 6.62 2.67
N PRO A 535 12.73 5.87 1.91
CA PRO A 535 12.04 4.69 2.41
C PRO A 535 12.99 3.58 2.86
N TYR A 536 14.19 3.49 2.27
CA TYR A 536 15.23 2.53 2.63
C TYR A 536 16.28 3.08 3.58
N ALA A 537 16.23 4.37 3.93
CA ALA A 537 17.25 4.94 4.81
C ALA A 537 17.32 4.19 6.15
N GLU A 538 18.46 3.54 6.37
CA GLU A 538 18.73 2.61 7.46
C GLU A 538 19.47 3.29 8.60
N ALA A 539 20.20 4.37 8.29
CA ALA A 539 20.99 5.08 9.28
C ALA A 539 20.12 5.55 10.46
N GLY A 540 20.59 5.22 11.65
CA GLY A 540 20.09 5.68 12.93
C GLY A 540 20.79 6.96 13.42
N ALA A 541 20.40 7.41 14.62
CA ALA A 541 20.92 8.64 15.20
C ALA A 541 22.42 8.61 15.55
N ALA A 542 23.02 7.42 15.65
CA ALA A 542 24.43 7.22 15.97
C ALA A 542 25.35 7.25 14.74
N ASP A 543 24.77 7.15 13.55
CA ASP A 543 25.48 7.13 12.28
C ASP A 543 25.85 8.56 11.85
N VAL A 544 26.90 8.68 11.04
CA VAL A 544 27.47 9.97 10.67
C VAL A 544 27.00 10.37 9.29
N VAL A 545 26.28 11.49 9.19
CA VAL A 545 25.85 12.04 7.90
C VAL A 545 26.82 13.14 7.47
N LEU A 546 27.35 12.97 6.27
CA LEU A 546 28.09 13.99 5.53
C LEU A 546 27.24 14.51 4.38
N GLY A 547 27.30 15.80 4.09
CA GLY A 547 26.56 16.34 2.95
C GLY A 547 26.86 17.80 2.66
N ASN A 548 26.25 18.28 1.58
CA ASN A 548 26.29 19.65 1.10
C ASN A 548 24.93 20.02 0.47
N GLU A 549 24.89 21.09 -0.32
CA GLU A 549 23.70 21.57 -1.01
C GLU A 549 23.26 20.74 -2.24
N LEU A 550 23.95 19.64 -2.55
CA LEU A 550 23.71 18.78 -3.71
C LEU A 550 23.55 17.28 -3.36
N ILE A 551 24.19 16.80 -2.30
CA ILE A 551 24.24 15.38 -1.91
C ILE A 551 24.32 15.20 -0.39
N ALA A 552 23.79 14.09 0.12
CA ALA A 552 24.03 13.62 1.48
C ALA A 552 24.27 12.10 1.51
N MET A 553 25.15 11.66 2.39
CA MET A 553 25.51 10.25 2.59
C MET A 553 25.62 9.95 4.09
N ALA A 554 25.09 8.81 4.54
CA ALA A 554 25.25 8.32 5.89
C ALA A 554 26.31 7.20 5.93
N VAL A 555 27.28 7.33 6.84
CA VAL A 555 28.29 6.32 7.16
C VAL A 555 27.90 5.64 8.46
N ALA A 556 27.74 4.32 8.42
CA ALA A 556 27.36 3.51 9.56
C ALA A 556 28.40 3.59 10.68
N ASN A 557 27.94 3.81 11.90
CA ASN A 557 28.72 3.73 13.13
C ASN A 557 27.95 2.99 14.23
N GLY A 558 26.61 3.02 14.20
CA GLY A 558 25.74 2.26 15.08
C GLY A 558 24.80 1.30 14.35
N PHE A 559 24.48 1.54 13.08
CA PHE A 559 23.70 0.61 12.27
C PHE A 559 24.51 -0.63 11.86
N GLU A 560 23.84 -1.78 11.81
CA GLU A 560 24.41 -3.05 11.40
C GLU A 560 23.48 -3.74 10.42
N ASP A 561 23.99 -3.92 9.21
CA ASP A 561 23.31 -4.52 8.09
C ASP A 561 23.39 -6.05 8.18
N PRO A 562 22.26 -6.78 8.08
CA PRO A 562 22.24 -8.24 8.09
C PRO A 562 23.07 -8.91 6.97
N GLN A 563 23.28 -8.25 5.82
CA GLN A 563 24.10 -8.71 4.70
C GLN A 563 25.61 -8.52 4.96
N LEU A 564 26.00 -7.63 5.88
CA LEU A 564 27.40 -7.35 6.23
C LEU A 564 27.72 -7.54 7.73
N PRO A 565 27.39 -8.69 8.32
CA PRO A 565 27.40 -8.87 9.77
C PRO A 565 28.80 -8.72 10.38
N GLY A 566 28.93 -7.79 11.32
CA GLY A 566 30.18 -7.45 12.00
C GLY A 566 31.14 -6.60 11.18
N ALA A 567 30.73 -6.19 9.97
CA ALA A 567 31.54 -5.42 9.04
C ALA A 567 30.79 -4.19 8.47
N THR A 568 29.56 -3.90 8.91
CA THR A 568 28.79 -2.75 8.43
C THR A 568 29.42 -1.43 8.87
N ARG A 569 29.95 -1.39 10.10
CA ARG A 569 30.56 -0.19 10.67
C ARG A 569 31.62 0.42 9.74
N GLY A 570 31.49 1.71 9.47
CA GLY A 570 32.39 2.49 8.60
C GLY A 570 31.99 2.53 7.12
N LYS A 571 30.92 1.81 6.74
CA LYS A 571 30.43 1.75 5.36
C LYS A 571 29.29 2.75 5.13
N PRO A 572 29.18 3.34 3.93
CA PRO A 572 28.00 4.09 3.60
C PRO A 572 26.79 3.17 3.46
N VAL A 573 25.65 3.60 4.03
CA VAL A 573 24.38 2.85 4.03
C VAL A 573 23.27 3.66 3.38
N ASP A 574 23.23 4.98 3.60
CA ASP A 574 22.25 5.83 2.92
C ASP A 574 22.95 6.81 1.98
N LEU A 575 22.34 7.11 0.83
CA LEU A 575 22.84 8.09 -0.14
C LEU A 575 21.70 8.69 -0.96
N ALA A 576 21.65 10.02 -1.04
CA ALA A 576 20.64 10.71 -1.85
C ALA A 576 21.16 12.00 -2.48
N ALA A 577 20.66 12.30 -3.68
CA ALA A 577 20.76 13.62 -4.28
C ALA A 577 19.70 14.58 -3.70
N VAL A 578 19.93 15.88 -3.80
CA VAL A 578 18.92 16.88 -3.44
C VAL A 578 17.61 16.68 -4.20
N GLY A 579 16.49 16.72 -3.47
CA GLY A 579 15.15 16.52 -4.03
C GLY A 579 14.83 15.07 -4.40
N ARG A 580 15.68 14.14 -3.95
CA ARG A 580 15.48 12.69 -4.07
C ARG A 580 15.47 12.04 -2.69
N LEU A 581 14.90 10.84 -2.65
CA LEU A 581 14.86 9.97 -1.48
C LEU A 581 15.92 8.90 -1.63
N ASP A 582 16.57 8.50 -0.55
CA ASP A 582 17.50 7.39 -0.52
C ASP A 582 16.82 6.05 -0.88
N GLN A 583 17.51 5.31 -1.75
CA GLN A 583 17.18 3.95 -2.16
C GLN A 583 18.40 3.05 -2.30
N LEU A 584 19.56 3.53 -1.83
CA LEU A 584 20.73 2.70 -1.71
C LEU A 584 20.45 1.63 -0.64
N ASP A 585 21.00 0.43 -0.81
CA ASP A 585 21.06 -0.57 0.26
C ASP A 585 22.34 -0.34 1.06
N TRP A 586 23.50 -0.61 0.45
CA TRP A 586 24.79 -0.28 1.05
C TRP A 586 25.93 -0.14 0.04
N LEU A 587 27.03 0.40 0.54
CA LEU A 587 28.32 0.52 -0.16
C LEU A 587 29.40 -0.23 0.62
N HIS A 588 29.94 -1.33 0.07
CA HIS A 588 31.03 -2.08 0.68
C HIS A 588 32.39 -1.50 0.25
N LEU A 589 32.86 -0.50 1.01
CA LEU A 589 34.04 0.31 0.69
C LEU A 589 35.07 0.32 1.84
N PRO A 590 36.30 -0.17 1.64
CA PRO A 590 36.73 -1.13 0.62
C PRO A 590 36.69 -2.58 1.14
N TYR A 591 36.86 -3.54 0.24
CA TYR A 591 37.22 -4.92 0.59
C TYR A 591 38.72 -5.19 0.35
N VAL A 592 39.27 -6.16 1.08
CA VAL A 592 40.64 -6.69 0.90
C VAL A 592 40.55 -8.21 0.81
N SER A 593 40.91 -8.82 -0.32
CA SER A 593 40.84 -10.28 -0.50
C SER A 593 42.17 -10.87 -0.96
N PRO A 594 42.64 -12.01 -0.41
CA PRO A 594 43.86 -12.68 -0.88
C PRO A 594 43.67 -13.38 -2.24
N THR A 595 42.43 -13.65 -2.64
CA THR A 595 42.09 -14.27 -3.93
C THR A 595 41.09 -13.41 -4.68
N ARG A 596 41.07 -13.52 -6.01
CA ARG A 596 40.11 -12.79 -6.84
C ARG A 596 38.68 -13.15 -6.44
N PRO A 597 37.85 -12.19 -5.99
CA PRO A 597 36.45 -12.49 -5.66
C PRO A 597 35.68 -12.91 -6.92
N THR A 598 35.00 -14.05 -6.87
CA THR A 598 34.16 -14.57 -7.97
C THR A 598 32.98 -15.36 -7.38
N GLY A 599 31.96 -15.64 -8.21
CA GLY A 599 30.74 -16.33 -7.78
C GLY A 599 29.59 -15.37 -7.43
N THR A 600 28.44 -15.93 -7.03
CA THR A 600 27.21 -15.16 -6.77
C THR A 600 27.31 -14.26 -5.55
N GLU A 601 28.18 -14.61 -4.60
CA GLU A 601 28.44 -13.87 -3.35
C GLU A 601 29.83 -13.23 -3.35
N ALA A 602 30.33 -12.81 -4.52
CA ALA A 602 31.69 -12.25 -4.62
C ALA A 602 31.86 -10.99 -3.75
N TRP A 603 30.80 -10.21 -3.59
CA TRP A 603 30.73 -9.00 -2.75
C TRP A 603 30.95 -9.26 -1.25
N GLN A 604 30.70 -10.49 -0.76
CA GLN A 604 30.92 -10.88 0.64
C GLN A 604 32.38 -11.18 0.98
N ARG A 605 33.26 -11.33 -0.02
CA ARG A 605 34.65 -11.75 0.21
C ARG A 605 35.50 -10.59 0.70
N GLY A 606 36.41 -10.87 1.62
CA GLY A 606 37.43 -9.90 2.02
C GLY A 606 36.93 -8.72 2.84
N LEU A 607 35.92 -8.95 3.70
CA LEU A 607 35.39 -7.93 4.61
C LEU A 607 36.49 -7.22 5.39
N VAL A 608 36.47 -5.90 5.33
CA VAL A 608 37.29 -5.02 6.17
C VAL A 608 36.46 -4.60 7.37
N VAL A 609 37.03 -4.70 8.58
CA VAL A 609 36.31 -4.45 9.83
C VAL A 609 36.80 -3.17 10.47
N ALA A 610 35.91 -2.19 10.64
CA ALA A 610 36.24 -0.92 11.25
C ALA A 610 36.40 -1.01 12.78
N SER A 611 37.52 -0.51 13.27
CA SER A 611 37.77 -0.30 14.70
C SER A 611 37.29 1.07 15.19
N ALA A 612 37.33 2.09 14.32
CA ALA A 612 36.92 3.45 14.64
C ALA A 612 36.31 4.18 13.44
N VAL A 613 35.38 5.10 13.74
CA VAL A 613 34.80 6.07 12.83
C VAL A 613 34.96 7.43 13.49
N ASP A 614 35.91 8.23 12.99
CA ASP A 614 36.28 9.53 13.55
C ASP A 614 35.74 10.65 12.65
N VAL A 615 35.09 11.66 13.23
CA VAL A 615 34.53 12.81 12.50
C VAL A 615 35.37 14.05 12.77
N ASP A 616 35.82 14.73 11.72
CA ASP A 616 36.56 15.99 11.81
C ASP A 616 36.10 16.99 10.73
N GLY A 617 35.40 18.04 11.15
CA GLY A 617 34.89 19.09 10.27
C GLY A 617 33.95 18.55 9.19
N THR A 618 34.44 18.50 7.95
CA THR A 618 33.73 18.01 6.76
C THR A 618 34.26 16.66 6.29
N SER A 619 34.95 15.94 7.16
CA SER A 619 35.58 14.65 6.86
C SER A 619 35.24 13.58 7.89
N VAL A 620 35.24 12.33 7.43
CA VAL A 620 35.08 11.13 8.27
C VAL A 620 36.19 10.15 7.94
N ALA A 621 36.98 9.79 8.96
CA ALA A 621 38.05 8.81 8.84
C ALA A 621 37.62 7.48 9.48
N VAL A 622 37.62 6.41 8.69
CA VAL A 622 37.32 5.06 9.13
C VAL A 622 38.62 4.28 9.20
N ARG A 623 38.98 3.83 10.40
CA ARG A 623 40.15 2.97 10.64
C ARG A 623 39.67 1.54 10.70
N ALA A 624 40.28 0.68 9.90
CA ALA A 624 39.86 -0.69 9.75
C ALA A 624 41.05 -1.60 9.43
N ALA A 625 40.82 -2.91 9.46
CA ALA A 625 41.81 -3.88 9.04
C ALA A 625 41.13 -5.06 8.33
N GLY A 626 41.86 -5.70 7.42
CA GLY A 626 41.39 -6.88 6.70
C GLY A 626 42.52 -7.62 6.01
N ASN A 627 42.56 -8.95 6.15
CA ASN A 627 43.51 -9.84 5.47
C ASN A 627 44.99 -9.37 5.50
N GLY A 628 45.43 -8.85 6.65
CA GLY A 628 46.82 -8.44 6.90
C GLY A 628 47.16 -7.02 6.47
N LEU A 629 46.18 -6.24 5.99
CA LEU A 629 46.34 -4.82 5.69
C LEU A 629 45.58 -3.97 6.73
N ASP A 630 46.23 -2.90 7.17
CA ASP A 630 45.55 -1.80 7.84
C ASP A 630 44.98 -0.86 6.77
N VAL A 631 43.75 -0.40 6.98
CA VAL A 631 43.02 0.41 6.02
C VAL A 631 42.50 1.66 6.70
N VAL A 632 42.82 2.83 6.13
CA VAL A 632 42.19 4.10 6.53
C VAL A 632 41.42 4.66 5.34
N THR A 633 40.10 4.71 5.46
CA THR A 633 39.24 5.35 4.46
C THR A 633 38.81 6.71 4.96
N THR A 634 39.18 7.77 4.23
CA THR A 634 38.75 9.14 4.55
C THR A 634 37.70 9.59 3.53
N TYR A 635 36.50 9.90 4.02
CA TYR A 635 35.44 10.54 3.26
C TYR A 635 35.53 12.06 3.45
N THR A 636 35.48 12.83 2.38
CA THR A 636 35.51 14.30 2.43
C THR A 636 34.42 14.88 1.54
N VAL A 637 33.65 15.83 2.09
CA VAL A 637 32.64 16.59 1.35
C VAL A 637 33.07 18.03 1.15
N ALA A 638 32.86 18.56 -0.06
CA ALA A 638 33.16 19.93 -0.45
C ALA A 638 31.91 20.63 -1.01
N ALA A 639 31.92 21.97 -1.03
CA ALA A 639 30.81 22.75 -1.57
C ALA A 639 30.82 22.71 -3.11
N GLY A 640 29.65 22.68 -3.75
CA GLY A 640 29.51 22.66 -5.21
C GLY A 640 29.84 21.32 -5.88
N GLU A 641 30.25 20.31 -5.11
CA GLU A 641 30.57 18.98 -5.64
C GLU A 641 29.37 18.03 -5.48
N PRO A 642 28.80 17.48 -6.58
CA PRO A 642 27.71 16.51 -6.49
C PRO A 642 28.21 15.10 -6.14
N TRP A 643 29.31 14.99 -5.39
CA TRP A 643 29.91 13.74 -4.95
C TRP A 643 30.62 13.92 -3.60
N ILE A 644 30.97 12.80 -2.98
CA ILE A 644 31.81 12.73 -1.80
C ILE A 644 33.10 12.00 -2.18
N THR A 645 34.25 12.57 -1.83
CA THR A 645 35.54 11.94 -2.13
C THR A 645 35.86 10.90 -1.07
N ALA A 646 36.16 9.67 -1.47
CA ALA A 646 36.63 8.61 -0.59
C ALA A 646 38.05 8.18 -0.97
N THR A 647 38.99 8.31 -0.05
CA THR A 647 40.38 7.88 -0.22
C THR A 647 40.69 6.77 0.78
N SER A 648 40.97 5.56 0.28
CA SER A 648 41.41 4.43 1.11
C SER A 648 42.91 4.24 0.96
N VAL A 649 43.64 4.30 2.07
CA VAL A 649 45.06 3.96 2.15
C VAL A 649 45.20 2.58 2.78
N PHE A 650 45.83 1.67 2.05
CA PHE A 650 46.07 0.29 2.46
C PHE A 650 47.56 0.14 2.82
N THR A 651 47.85 -0.10 4.09
CA THR A 651 49.21 -0.22 4.62
C THR A 651 49.54 -1.68 4.91
N ASN A 652 50.61 -2.18 4.32
CA ASN A 652 51.10 -3.53 4.57
C ASN A 652 52.15 -3.54 5.69
N ASN A 653 51.73 -3.93 6.89
CA ASN A 653 52.64 -4.10 8.03
C ASN A 653 53.28 -5.51 8.11
N GLY A 654 52.95 -6.39 7.16
CA GLY A 654 53.46 -7.76 7.05
C GLY A 654 54.45 -7.97 5.91
N ALA A 655 54.57 -9.21 5.44
CA ALA A 655 55.40 -9.54 4.28
C ALA A 655 54.81 -8.97 2.98
N THR A 656 55.66 -8.67 1.99
CA THR A 656 55.21 -8.34 0.63
C THR A 656 54.22 -9.38 0.13
N GLY A 657 53.07 -8.91 -0.35
CA GLY A 657 51.99 -9.77 -0.83
C GLY A 657 51.22 -9.15 -1.98
N THR A 658 50.31 -9.92 -2.56
CA THR A 658 49.36 -9.47 -3.59
C THR A 658 47.96 -9.68 -3.06
N TRP A 659 47.12 -8.65 -3.21
CA TRP A 659 45.71 -8.66 -2.82
C TRP A 659 44.83 -8.22 -3.97
N TRP A 660 43.58 -8.66 -3.91
CA TRP A 660 42.47 -8.12 -4.70
C TRP A 660 41.72 -7.12 -3.84
N LEU A 661 41.79 -5.85 -4.25
CA LEU A 661 41.18 -4.71 -3.58
C LEU A 661 40.05 -4.17 -4.44
N GLY A 662 39.06 -3.52 -3.82
CA GLY A 662 37.98 -2.90 -4.57
C GLY A 662 36.84 -2.44 -3.68
N ASP A 663 35.77 -2.05 -4.34
CA ASP A 663 34.54 -1.59 -3.71
C ASP A 663 33.35 -2.31 -4.37
N ALA A 664 32.29 -2.58 -3.61
CA ALA A 664 31.02 -3.06 -4.15
C ALA A 664 29.88 -2.09 -3.83
N ILE A 665 28.93 -1.98 -4.75
CA ILE A 665 27.67 -1.26 -4.57
C ILE A 665 26.54 -2.26 -4.69
N ASP A 666 25.61 -2.20 -3.73
CA ASP A 666 24.34 -2.93 -3.77
C ASP A 666 23.19 -1.92 -3.74
N TYR A 667 22.12 -2.24 -4.45
CA TYR A 667 20.97 -1.37 -4.59
C TYR A 667 19.74 -2.24 -4.74
N ASP A 668 18.91 -2.19 -3.71
CA ASP A 668 17.68 -2.98 -3.59
C ASP A 668 16.42 -2.18 -3.91
N GLY A 669 16.58 -0.96 -4.42
CA GLY A 669 15.45 -0.17 -4.86
C GLY A 669 14.77 -0.75 -6.12
N PRO A 670 13.46 -0.52 -6.33
CA PRO A 670 12.73 -0.94 -7.51
C PRO A 670 13.40 -0.45 -8.78
N GLY A 671 13.35 -1.28 -9.82
CA GLY A 671 13.97 -1.01 -11.11
C GLY A 671 15.50 -1.05 -11.09
N GLN A 672 16.10 -1.69 -10.07
CA GLN A 672 17.55 -1.84 -9.92
C GLN A 672 18.25 -2.33 -11.18
N ARG A 673 19.29 -1.60 -11.55
CA ARG A 673 20.08 -1.81 -12.75
C ARG A 673 21.52 -1.45 -12.43
N SER A 674 22.45 -2.38 -12.63
CA SER A 674 23.88 -2.10 -12.56
C SER A 674 24.42 -1.59 -13.91
N GLY A 675 25.52 -0.85 -13.88
CA GLY A 675 26.17 -0.27 -15.05
C GLY A 675 27.68 -0.26 -14.94
N VAL A 676 28.34 -0.45 -16.08
CA VAL A 676 29.81 -0.35 -16.21
C VAL A 676 30.14 0.50 -17.44
N ALA A 677 31.13 1.37 -17.31
CA ALA A 677 31.61 2.20 -18.40
C ALA A 677 31.89 1.39 -19.67
N GLY A 678 31.21 1.72 -20.77
CA GLY A 678 31.34 1.04 -22.07
C GLY A 678 30.50 -0.20 -22.28
N HIS A 679 29.74 -0.66 -21.28
CA HIS A 679 28.90 -1.86 -21.37
C HIS A 679 27.40 -1.59 -21.21
N GLY A 680 27.01 -0.33 -20.97
CA GLY A 680 25.61 0.05 -20.73
C GLY A 680 25.06 -0.59 -19.45
N THR A 681 23.75 -0.87 -19.44
CA THR A 681 23.10 -1.57 -18.33
C THR A 681 23.43 -3.06 -18.37
N ILE A 682 23.88 -3.58 -17.23
CA ILE A 682 24.12 -5.01 -17.02
C ILE A 682 22.76 -5.72 -16.92
N ALA A 683 22.52 -6.68 -17.81
CA ALA A 683 21.27 -7.45 -17.87
C ALA A 683 21.41 -8.88 -17.33
N THR A 684 22.45 -9.20 -16.56
CA THR A 684 22.64 -10.55 -16.03
C THR A 684 21.59 -10.85 -14.96
N PRO A 685 20.78 -11.92 -15.11
CA PRO A 685 19.86 -12.35 -14.07
C PRO A 685 20.62 -12.73 -12.79
N TYR A 686 19.98 -12.53 -11.63
CA TYR A 686 20.55 -12.96 -10.36
C TYR A 686 20.94 -14.44 -10.41
N GLY A 687 22.19 -14.73 -10.04
CA GLY A 687 22.77 -16.08 -10.07
C GLY A 687 23.70 -16.33 -11.27
N SER A 688 23.87 -15.35 -12.16
CA SER A 688 24.74 -15.44 -13.34
C SER A 688 25.77 -14.31 -13.39
N PRO A 689 26.73 -14.27 -12.43
CA PRO A 689 27.71 -13.19 -12.34
C PRO A 689 28.65 -13.16 -13.55
N ALA A 690 29.05 -11.96 -13.98
CA ALA A 690 29.92 -11.76 -15.13
C ALA A 690 31.01 -10.71 -14.88
N ALA A 691 32.13 -10.85 -15.58
CA ALA A 691 33.25 -9.92 -15.56
C ALA A 691 33.20 -8.96 -16.75
N TYR A 692 33.57 -7.70 -16.51
CA TYR A 692 33.58 -6.63 -17.49
C TYR A 692 34.92 -5.90 -17.45
N LEU A 693 35.36 -5.41 -18.61
CA LEU A 693 36.51 -4.52 -18.75
C LEU A 693 35.98 -3.10 -19.02
N PRO A 694 35.95 -2.21 -18.01
CA PRO A 694 35.44 -0.86 -18.17
C PRO A 694 36.26 -0.07 -19.20
N THR A 695 35.59 0.65 -20.10
CA THR A 695 36.25 1.61 -21.01
C THR A 695 36.52 2.96 -20.36
N GLY A 696 35.86 3.20 -19.23
CA GLY A 696 35.99 4.39 -18.39
C GLY A 696 36.31 4.01 -16.95
N ARG A 697 36.24 4.98 -16.04
CA ARG A 697 36.67 4.85 -14.64
C ARG A 697 35.50 4.78 -13.68
N TRP A 698 34.39 4.17 -14.05
CA TRP A 698 33.22 4.10 -13.16
C TRP A 698 32.48 2.76 -13.22
N ILE A 699 31.88 2.43 -12.08
CA ILE A 699 30.78 1.47 -11.93
C ILE A 699 29.62 2.19 -11.27
N GLY A 700 28.40 1.75 -11.51
CA GLY A 700 27.24 2.39 -10.92
C GLY A 700 26.03 1.49 -10.85
N THR A 701 25.03 1.98 -10.14
CA THR A 701 23.69 1.42 -10.08
C THR A 701 22.67 2.54 -10.19
N THR A 702 21.47 2.20 -10.64
CA THR A 702 20.36 3.14 -10.75
C THR A 702 19.09 2.33 -10.58
N GLY A 703 18.03 2.98 -10.14
CA GLY A 703 16.72 2.36 -10.15
C GLY A 703 15.71 3.22 -10.84
N SER A 704 14.52 3.12 -10.29
CA SER A 704 13.33 3.72 -10.84
C SER A 704 13.21 5.19 -10.39
N ASP A 705 13.69 5.53 -9.21
CA ASP A 705 13.73 6.85 -8.55
C ASP A 705 14.42 8.05 -9.26
N ALA A 706 14.76 7.94 -10.54
CA ALA A 706 15.39 8.97 -11.34
C ALA A 706 16.67 9.54 -10.69
N GLN A 707 17.47 8.64 -10.10
CA GLN A 707 18.83 8.92 -9.63
C GLN A 707 19.78 7.78 -10.01
N THR A 708 21.05 8.15 -10.22
CA THR A 708 22.13 7.22 -10.48
C THR A 708 23.20 7.38 -9.43
N TYR A 709 23.55 6.24 -8.85
CA TYR A 709 24.59 6.06 -7.86
C TYR A 709 25.84 5.55 -8.55
N GLY A 710 27.01 6.02 -8.15
CA GLY A 710 28.23 5.52 -8.77
C GLY A 710 29.51 5.82 -8.01
N LEU A 711 30.50 4.98 -8.31
CA LEU A 711 31.87 5.11 -7.86
C LEU A 711 32.72 5.48 -9.07
N VAL A 712 33.26 6.70 -9.09
CA VAL A 712 34.14 7.20 -10.16
C VAL A 712 35.57 7.26 -9.66
N TYR A 713 36.41 6.38 -10.19
CA TYR A 713 37.78 6.14 -9.76
C TYR A 713 38.78 7.12 -10.39
N GLU A 714 39.80 7.49 -9.63
CA GLU A 714 40.97 8.17 -10.21
C GLU A 714 41.88 7.18 -10.98
N HIS A 715 41.94 5.94 -10.52
CA HIS A 715 42.76 4.88 -11.11
C HIS A 715 42.10 4.30 -12.38
N THR A 716 42.96 3.91 -13.33
CA THR A 716 42.56 3.13 -14.51
C THR A 716 42.95 1.66 -14.36
N GLY A 717 42.38 0.78 -15.19
CA GLY A 717 42.88 -0.60 -15.34
C GLY A 717 42.37 -1.57 -14.29
N PHE A 718 41.12 -1.41 -13.84
CA PHE A 718 40.44 -2.38 -12.99
C PHE A 718 39.48 -3.25 -13.82
N THR A 719 39.06 -4.39 -13.27
CA THR A 719 37.96 -5.17 -13.84
C THR A 719 36.71 -4.97 -13.01
N ALA A 720 35.53 -4.89 -13.63
CA ALA A 720 34.28 -4.90 -12.89
C ALA A 720 33.68 -6.31 -12.88
N TYR A 721 32.95 -6.67 -11.83
CA TYR A 721 32.32 -7.98 -11.68
C TYR A 721 30.95 -7.82 -11.01
N GLY A 722 29.86 -8.31 -11.60
CA GLY A 722 28.53 -8.01 -11.10
C GLY A 722 27.47 -9.04 -11.49
N ASN A 723 26.32 -8.95 -10.83
CA ASN A 723 25.23 -9.92 -10.87
C ASN A 723 23.89 -9.24 -10.53
N GLY A 724 23.12 -8.82 -11.53
CA GLY A 724 21.84 -8.15 -11.30
C GLY A 724 21.97 -6.82 -10.55
N ASN A 725 21.73 -6.86 -9.22
CA ASN A 725 21.58 -5.71 -8.33
C ASN A 725 22.87 -5.18 -7.72
N TRP A 726 23.94 -5.97 -7.71
CA TRP A 726 25.25 -5.54 -7.24
C TRP A 726 26.33 -5.56 -8.33
N ILE A 727 27.29 -4.64 -8.20
CA ILE A 727 28.48 -4.54 -9.05
C ILE A 727 29.69 -4.16 -8.18
N GLN A 728 30.86 -4.74 -8.46
CA GLN A 728 32.10 -4.42 -7.75
C GLN A 728 33.26 -4.15 -8.70
N SER A 729 34.19 -3.29 -8.28
CA SER A 729 35.50 -3.10 -8.92
C SER A 729 36.50 -4.10 -8.35
N GLN A 730 37.48 -4.52 -9.15
CA GLN A 730 38.54 -5.44 -8.74
C GLN A 730 39.91 -4.96 -9.24
N HIS A 731 40.81 -4.71 -8.31
CA HIS A 731 42.18 -4.27 -8.52
C HIS A 731 43.14 -5.33 -7.96
N GLU A 732 44.02 -5.87 -8.78
CA GLU A 732 45.12 -6.72 -8.29
C GLU A 732 46.31 -5.83 -7.95
N VAL A 733 46.73 -5.85 -6.69
CA VAL A 733 47.73 -4.91 -6.15
C VAL A 733 48.76 -5.66 -5.33
N THR A 734 50.03 -5.46 -5.66
CA THR A 734 51.16 -5.92 -4.85
C THR A 734 51.65 -4.78 -3.96
N ILE A 735 51.62 -4.97 -2.63
CA ILE A 735 52.07 -3.97 -1.66
C ILE A 735 53.32 -4.51 -0.94
N PRO A 736 54.48 -3.85 -1.03
CA PRO A 736 55.69 -4.29 -0.34
C PRO A 736 55.55 -4.14 1.17
N THR A 737 56.36 -4.86 1.95
CA THR A 737 56.45 -4.67 3.41
C THR A 737 56.71 -3.20 3.76
N GLY A 738 55.89 -2.64 4.65
CA GLY A 738 55.92 -1.23 5.05
C GLY A 738 55.49 -0.25 3.96
N GLY A 739 54.95 -0.75 2.84
CA GLY A 739 54.44 0.07 1.75
C GLY A 739 52.95 0.35 1.88
N ASP A 740 52.53 1.37 1.14
CA ASP A 740 51.13 1.80 1.03
C ASP A 740 50.65 1.70 -0.42
N TRP A 741 49.35 1.45 -0.59
CA TRP A 741 48.64 1.69 -1.83
C TRP A 741 47.39 2.52 -1.57
N THR A 742 47.04 3.40 -2.49
CA THR A 742 45.90 4.33 -2.32
C THR A 742 44.86 4.08 -3.40
N LEU A 743 43.59 4.11 -3.01
CA LEU A 743 42.43 4.09 -3.90
C LEU A 743 41.56 5.32 -3.64
N THR A 744 41.52 6.24 -4.60
CA THR A 744 40.64 7.42 -4.55
C THR A 744 39.47 7.27 -5.53
N ARG A 745 38.27 7.56 -5.04
CA ARG A 745 37.02 7.57 -5.82
C ARG A 745 36.07 8.67 -5.37
N ARG A 746 35.22 9.12 -6.29
CA ARG A 746 34.08 9.99 -6.06
C ARG A 746 32.83 9.11 -5.92
N ILE A 747 32.16 9.20 -4.78
CA ILE A 747 30.87 8.57 -4.50
C ILE A 747 29.79 9.57 -4.89
N ALA A 748 29.01 9.28 -5.91
CA ALA A 748 28.03 10.21 -6.47
C ALA A 748 26.61 9.66 -6.35
N ALA A 749 25.65 10.57 -6.13
CA ALA A 749 24.23 10.37 -6.39
C ALA A 749 23.75 11.55 -7.23
N LEU A 750 23.31 11.25 -8.44
CA LEU A 750 23.04 12.25 -9.47
C LEU A 750 21.61 12.08 -9.98
N PRO A 751 20.81 13.15 -10.09
CA PRO A 751 19.52 13.08 -10.75
C PRO A 751 19.68 12.59 -12.20
N THR A 752 18.83 11.67 -12.64
CA THR A 752 18.75 11.24 -14.04
C THR A 752 17.56 11.88 -14.73
N THR A 753 17.83 12.52 -15.86
CA THR A 753 16.81 13.10 -16.75
C THR A 753 17.02 12.68 -18.21
N THR A 754 17.95 11.75 -18.44
CA THR A 754 18.39 11.29 -19.75
C THR A 754 17.87 9.88 -20.02
N ALA A 755 17.70 9.53 -21.29
CA ALA A 755 17.33 8.16 -21.68
C ALA A 755 18.42 7.13 -21.30
N ASP A 756 19.69 7.56 -21.30
CA ASP A 756 20.81 6.81 -20.74
C ASP A 756 21.08 7.27 -19.30
N PRO A 757 20.80 6.44 -18.27
CA PRO A 757 20.99 6.83 -16.87
C PRO A 757 22.46 7.00 -16.50
N TRP A 758 23.40 6.51 -17.31
CA TRP A 758 24.83 6.52 -16.98
C TRP A 758 25.57 7.79 -17.41
N THR A 759 24.94 8.62 -18.25
CA THR A 759 25.49 9.88 -18.75
C THR A 759 26.02 10.80 -17.63
N PRO A 760 25.33 10.98 -16.49
CA PRO A 760 25.84 11.79 -15.39
C PRO A 760 27.15 11.26 -14.77
N LEU A 761 27.32 9.94 -14.63
CA LEU A 761 28.57 9.36 -14.10
C LEU A 761 29.74 9.56 -15.06
N ALA A 762 29.51 9.36 -16.36
CA ALA A 762 30.54 9.59 -17.38
C ALA A 762 31.01 11.06 -17.40
N ALA A 763 30.12 12.01 -17.12
CA ALA A 763 30.48 13.43 -17.03
C ALA A 763 31.38 13.76 -15.82
N LEU A 764 31.41 12.91 -14.80
CA LEU A 764 32.27 13.06 -13.62
C LEU A 764 33.67 12.46 -13.81
N GLU A 765 33.98 11.82 -14.94
CA GLU A 765 35.31 11.28 -15.15
C GLU A 765 36.38 12.40 -15.16
N PRO A 766 37.55 12.17 -14.52
CA PRO A 766 38.66 13.10 -14.63
C PRO A 766 39.02 13.32 -16.11
N ARG A 767 39.01 14.58 -16.57
CA ARG A 767 39.45 14.89 -17.94
C ARG A 767 40.88 14.40 -18.11
N THR A 768 41.13 13.58 -19.13
CA THR A 768 42.48 13.25 -19.55
C THR A 768 43.15 14.54 -20.00
N THR A 769 44.14 15.01 -19.24
CA THR A 769 45.13 15.94 -19.77
C THR A 769 45.92 15.15 -20.81
N GLY A 770 45.68 15.46 -22.09
CA GLY A 770 46.33 14.81 -23.23
C GLY A 770 47.81 15.17 -23.34
#